data_AF-A0A2N7RKW8-F1
#
_entry.id   AF-A0A2N7RKW8-F1
#
_cell.length_a   1.000
_cell.length_b   1.000
_cell.length_c   1.000
_cell.angle_alpha   90.00
_cell.angle_beta   90.00
_cell.angle_gamma   90.00
#
_symmetry.space_group_name_H-M   'P 1'
#
loop_
_entity.id
_entity.type
_entity.pdbx_description
1 polymer ?
#
loop_
_entity_poly.entity_id
_entity_poly.type
_entity_poly.pdbx_seq_one_letter_code
_entity_poly.pdbx_strand_id
1 'polypeptide(L)'
;MHAPRLHSFHPLIYACCVLATALPSAVHANAPAPALAGHWRFQTATGSTSNNGVTVDLIDQGMLDISDDGGRLTASIAWLDERGQLTAPRQVQGVPGPAGTVFRHAGKRVSTGRNGKDSSTDVTIRWTLQAHGDVLAGTRLVETDENDPKPVSGTRLKARYVPPALPPAAVAAAAASEAARGPSTPAERARVVQMALEAQQDPLGVQRRDGAWLAAWIESIPDLVLAPSPLESWLDVAPAAAMREAAGVQYLASALAFQISHPQQAGDVAATSLAAMEGVLRGYATLLRQDARYRSSKLDQAVAARRQGRLPAFVAALSGRHATLAGAPAPASDATARAIVALGTGEPRVMDWLDILSNRFGGRMAGSDAYTHAARWTRTQLQQWGVQAELEEAGQMPLGFNRGPWSARMLAPVAQPLRIATPAYTAGTRGVQQGLAILGPATLEEAQERAAQFKNKWVLVGGENSGDGRDGEFVHQPRAITRLLLAAGALGTIQSGEEPLYAASGAPTSWESLPSLPDIKLAAPQYADIRQRLASGEPVTLEFDIRNWFYPGPVAYHNVVARIAGTDKPEEIVLLGAHLDSYDGGTGAADNGAGVASMLEAMRLLARANARPRRSIVMVAFGAEELGRKGALAFAKQHAGELKNIVMMLNRDGRPGAISGMTIPTAWQPVFRRVEQALDGVHPVFGYATTLNDTPRDAGKAMRAGSGSDDAVFAVNGVPTPRFGMLGDFDYARVHHTVRDTYENVLPFSAAQQYSAIAIALTAYTVANAPEDISRQGYYRAAEAAQ
;
A
#
# COMPACT_ATOMS: atom_id res chain seq x y z
N MET A 1 16.49 43.46 33.90
CA MET A 1 15.74 44.23 32.89
C MET A 1 16.26 43.86 31.52
N HIS A 2 15.34 43.70 30.57
CA HIS A 2 15.51 43.40 29.13
C HIS A 2 15.87 41.95 28.73
N ALA A 3 14.82 41.26 28.28
CA ALA A 3 14.85 40.03 27.48
C ALA A 3 14.80 40.37 25.97
N PRO A 4 15.39 39.56 25.08
CA PRO A 4 15.28 39.72 23.64
C PRO A 4 14.09 38.96 23.04
N ARG A 5 13.66 39.46 21.87
CA ARG A 5 12.41 39.18 21.14
C ARG A 5 12.45 37.85 20.36
N LEU A 6 11.31 37.15 20.36
CA LEU A 6 10.97 36.06 19.44
C LEU A 6 10.42 36.62 18.13
N HIS A 7 10.88 36.09 17.00
CA HIS A 7 10.35 36.38 15.66
C HIS A 7 9.17 35.46 15.30
N SER A 8 8.18 36.09 14.69
CA SER A 8 6.86 35.62 14.32
C SER A 8 6.90 34.66 13.12
N PHE A 9 6.16 33.55 13.22
CA PHE A 9 5.84 32.68 12.09
C PHE A 9 4.71 33.27 11.24
N HIS A 10 4.82 33.12 9.92
CA HIS A 10 3.85 33.56 8.91
C HIS A 10 2.94 32.37 8.51
N PRO A 11 1.61 32.54 8.43
CA PRO A 11 0.71 31.54 7.86
C PRO A 11 0.43 31.82 6.37
N LEU A 12 0.28 30.76 5.57
CA LEU A 12 -0.36 30.80 4.25
C LEU A 12 -1.51 29.80 4.25
N ILE A 13 -2.73 30.36 4.23
CA ILE A 13 -4.02 29.70 4.05
C ILE A 13 -4.40 29.91 2.58
N TYR A 14 -4.80 28.85 1.87
CA TYR A 14 -5.60 28.95 0.65
C TYR A 14 -7.05 28.64 1.00
N ALA A 15 -7.92 29.62 0.75
CA ALA A 15 -9.37 29.54 0.88
C ALA A 15 -10.01 29.32 -0.51
N CYS A 16 -11.02 28.45 -0.56
CA CYS A 16 -12.08 28.48 -1.57
C CYS A 16 -13.39 28.79 -0.82
N CYS A 17 -14.04 29.92 -1.13
CA CYS A 17 -15.39 30.23 -0.66
C CYS A 17 -16.42 29.81 -1.72
N VAL A 18 -17.57 29.30 -1.26
CA VAL A 18 -18.87 29.53 -1.91
C VAL A 18 -19.84 29.97 -0.82
N LEU A 19 -20.29 31.23 -0.90
CA LEU A 19 -21.42 31.75 -0.15
C LEU A 19 -22.73 31.36 -0.84
N ALA A 20 -23.68 30.83 -0.07
CA ALA A 20 -25.07 30.67 -0.44
C ALA A 20 -25.91 31.63 0.40
N THR A 21 -26.89 32.33 -0.18
CA THR A 21 -28.12 32.74 0.55
C THR A 21 -29.24 33.14 -0.41
N ALA A 22 -30.41 32.48 -0.30
CA ALA A 22 -31.75 33.09 -0.07
C ALA A 22 -32.91 32.13 -0.47
N LEU A 23 -33.50 31.45 0.53
CA LEU A 23 -34.88 31.59 1.07
C LEU A 23 -36.14 31.60 0.14
N PRO A 24 -37.37 31.34 0.67
CA PRO A 24 -38.22 30.23 0.24
C PRO A 24 -39.62 30.65 -0.27
N SER A 25 -40.35 29.70 -0.87
CA SER A 25 -41.73 29.29 -0.49
C SER A 25 -42.59 28.81 -1.67
N ALA A 26 -43.29 27.70 -1.39
CA ALA A 26 -44.68 27.45 -1.77
C ALA A 26 -45.07 27.06 -3.22
N VAL A 27 -45.50 25.78 -3.30
CA VAL A 27 -46.84 25.36 -3.78
C VAL A 27 -46.98 24.90 -5.26
N HIS A 28 -47.41 23.63 -5.32
CA HIS A 28 -48.14 22.88 -6.35
C HIS A 28 -47.41 22.29 -7.58
N ALA A 29 -47.39 20.95 -7.53
CA ALA A 29 -47.74 20.04 -8.62
C ALA A 29 -46.98 20.19 -9.95
N ASN A 30 -45.82 19.53 -10.01
CA ASN A 30 -45.42 18.58 -11.05
C ASN A 30 -44.06 18.02 -10.60
N ALA A 31 -43.96 16.70 -10.41
CA ALA A 31 -42.74 16.06 -9.91
C ALA A 31 -41.57 16.34 -10.88
N PRO A 32 -40.39 16.83 -10.43
CA PRO A 32 -39.22 16.89 -11.30
C PRO A 32 -38.31 15.68 -11.08
N ALA A 33 -37.81 15.20 -12.20
CA ALA A 33 -36.97 14.05 -12.44
C ALA A 33 -35.88 13.73 -11.40
N PRO A 34 -35.45 12.44 -11.29
CA PRO A 34 -34.33 12.05 -10.44
C PRO A 34 -33.07 12.86 -10.76
N ALA A 35 -32.22 13.06 -9.75
CA ALA A 35 -30.98 13.86 -9.74
C ALA A 35 -29.99 13.64 -10.90
N LEU A 36 -30.25 12.65 -11.77
CA LEU A 36 -29.47 12.25 -12.93
C LEU A 36 -29.94 12.84 -14.26
N ALA A 37 -31.22 13.24 -14.39
CA ALA A 37 -31.73 13.85 -15.63
C ALA A 37 -31.04 15.19 -15.89
N GLY A 38 -30.54 15.40 -17.11
CA GLY A 38 -29.75 16.58 -17.49
C GLY A 38 -28.80 16.29 -18.65
N HIS A 39 -28.11 17.35 -19.10
CA HIS A 39 -27.05 17.28 -20.09
C HIS A 39 -25.71 17.14 -19.38
N TRP A 40 -24.89 16.17 -19.77
CA TRP A 40 -23.63 15.87 -19.11
C TRP A 40 -22.51 15.75 -20.14
N ARG A 41 -21.35 16.33 -19.81
CA ARG A 41 -20.10 15.94 -20.45
C ARG A 41 -19.45 14.88 -19.57
N PHE A 42 -19.10 13.73 -20.15
CA PHE A 42 -18.48 12.63 -19.41
C PHE A 42 -17.15 12.21 -20.02
N GLN A 43 -16.36 11.53 -19.20
CA GLN A 43 -15.17 10.79 -19.57
C GLN A 43 -15.27 9.40 -18.93
N THR A 44 -14.88 8.37 -19.66
CA THR A 44 -14.88 7.00 -19.15
C THR A 44 -13.71 6.22 -19.72
N ALA A 45 -13.18 5.30 -18.93
CA ALA A 45 -12.25 4.30 -19.43
C ALA A 45 -13.00 3.24 -20.27
N THR A 46 -12.65 3.09 -21.55
CA THR A 46 -13.37 2.24 -22.51
C THR A 46 -12.72 0.89 -22.76
N GLY A 47 -11.43 0.83 -22.51
CA GLY A 47 -10.60 -0.36 -22.41
C GLY A 47 -9.27 0.04 -21.80
N SER A 48 -8.32 -0.88 -21.80
CA SER A 48 -6.94 -0.54 -21.53
C SER A 48 -6.07 -0.98 -22.70
N THR A 49 -5.16 -0.13 -23.12
CA THR A 49 -4.10 -0.54 -24.03
C THR A 49 -2.86 -0.79 -23.20
N SER A 50 -2.18 -1.90 -23.49
CA SER A 50 -0.83 -2.11 -22.99
C SER A 50 0.12 -1.84 -24.13
N ASN A 51 0.77 -0.69 -24.08
CA ASN A 51 1.91 -0.42 -24.94
C ASN A 51 3.15 -0.46 -24.05
N ASN A 52 4.03 -1.42 -24.30
CA ASN A 52 5.23 -1.65 -23.50
C ASN A 52 4.99 -1.93 -22.00
N GLY A 53 3.93 -2.68 -21.66
CA GLY A 53 3.72 -3.21 -20.31
C GLY A 53 2.97 -2.28 -19.35
N VAL A 54 2.74 -1.02 -19.73
CA VAL A 54 1.87 -0.13 -18.96
C VAL A 54 0.46 -0.16 -19.53
N THR A 55 -0.46 -0.59 -18.68
CA THR A 55 -1.88 -0.66 -18.95
C THR A 55 -2.46 0.74 -18.74
N VAL A 56 -2.56 1.53 -19.80
CA VAL A 56 -3.24 2.83 -19.77
C VAL A 56 -4.70 2.63 -20.14
N ASP A 57 -5.59 3.09 -19.28
CA ASP A 57 -7.02 3.11 -19.59
C ASP A 57 -7.25 4.09 -20.76
N LEU A 58 -7.72 3.58 -21.89
CA LEU A 58 -8.16 4.38 -23.02
C LEU A 58 -9.39 5.17 -22.57
N ILE A 59 -9.33 6.51 -22.64
CA ILE A 59 -10.40 7.38 -22.16
C ILE A 59 -11.22 7.88 -23.34
N ASP A 60 -12.49 7.48 -23.42
CA ASP A 60 -13.44 8.10 -24.34
C ASP A 60 -14.14 9.26 -23.63
N GLN A 61 -14.41 10.31 -24.41
CA GLN A 61 -15.14 11.48 -23.94
C GLN A 61 -16.40 11.67 -24.79
N GLY A 62 -17.45 12.20 -24.18
CA GLY A 62 -18.72 12.32 -24.88
C GLY A 62 -19.75 13.15 -24.14
N MET A 63 -20.94 13.14 -24.73
CA MET A 63 -22.13 13.83 -24.27
C MET A 63 -23.20 12.81 -23.92
N LEU A 64 -23.85 13.02 -22.79
CA LEU A 64 -24.93 12.21 -22.29
C LEU A 64 -26.12 13.10 -21.94
N ASP A 65 -27.20 12.97 -22.69
CA ASP A 65 -28.43 13.70 -22.46
C ASP A 65 -29.48 12.75 -21.88
N ILE A 66 -29.78 12.91 -20.59
CA ILE A 66 -30.70 12.03 -19.87
C ILE A 66 -32.01 12.78 -19.61
N SER A 67 -33.10 12.29 -20.17
CA SER A 67 -34.45 12.76 -19.88
C SER A 67 -35.18 11.78 -18.97
N ASP A 68 -36.11 12.32 -18.17
CA ASP A 68 -37.06 11.51 -17.42
C ASP A 68 -38.46 11.75 -17.98
N ASP A 69 -39.12 10.69 -18.41
CA ASP A 69 -40.51 10.71 -18.86
C ASP A 69 -41.35 9.89 -17.87
N GLY A 70 -41.85 10.56 -16.83
CA GLY A 70 -42.75 9.94 -15.85
C GLY A 70 -42.12 8.85 -14.98
N GLY A 71 -40.83 8.97 -14.64
CA GLY A 71 -40.09 8.00 -13.82
C GLY A 71 -39.31 6.97 -14.63
N ARG A 72 -39.36 7.04 -15.96
CA ARG A 72 -38.52 6.24 -16.87
C ARG A 72 -37.42 7.12 -17.45
N LEU A 73 -36.18 6.89 -16.99
CA LEU A 73 -35.02 7.59 -17.52
C LEU A 73 -34.65 7.05 -18.91
N THR A 74 -34.44 7.93 -19.87
CA THR A 74 -33.88 7.60 -21.19
C THR A 74 -32.67 8.47 -21.45
N ALA A 75 -31.59 7.89 -21.96
CA ALA A 75 -30.35 8.60 -22.25
C ALA A 75 -29.99 8.52 -23.73
N SER A 76 -29.57 9.66 -24.27
CA SER A 76 -28.93 9.80 -25.57
C SER A 76 -27.42 9.90 -25.36
N ILE A 77 -26.66 8.94 -25.90
CA ILE A 77 -25.19 8.89 -25.75
C ILE A 77 -24.51 9.19 -27.08
N ALA A 78 -23.63 10.19 -27.11
CA ALA A 78 -22.77 10.51 -28.25
C ALA A 78 -21.31 10.63 -27.80
N TRP A 79 -20.37 10.11 -28.59
CA TRP A 79 -18.94 10.15 -28.31
C TRP A 79 -18.25 11.19 -29.18
N LEU A 80 -17.14 11.74 -28.73
CA LEU A 80 -16.24 12.54 -29.56
C LEU A 80 -15.37 11.58 -30.38
N ASP A 81 -15.34 11.78 -31.70
CA ASP A 81 -14.40 11.08 -32.57
C ASP A 81 -12.98 11.67 -32.48
N GLU A 82 -12.03 11.08 -33.22
CA GLU A 82 -10.62 11.51 -33.24
C GLU A 82 -10.42 12.98 -33.69
N ARG A 83 -11.42 13.59 -34.33
CA ARG A 83 -11.42 14.99 -34.76
C ARG A 83 -12.17 15.90 -33.79
N GLY A 84 -12.65 15.35 -32.67
CA GLY A 84 -13.43 16.06 -31.67
C GLY A 84 -14.87 16.37 -32.10
N GLN A 85 -15.42 15.66 -33.10
CA GLN A 85 -16.82 15.80 -33.52
C GLN A 85 -17.70 14.74 -32.88
N LEU A 86 -18.96 15.08 -32.58
CA LEU A 86 -19.89 14.13 -31.96
C LEU A 86 -20.42 13.10 -32.97
N THR A 87 -20.30 11.82 -32.63
CA THR A 87 -20.90 10.71 -33.38
C THR A 87 -22.42 10.75 -33.30
N ALA A 88 -23.11 10.06 -34.23
CA ALA A 88 -24.57 9.91 -34.17
C ALA A 88 -25.04 9.34 -32.81
N PRO A 89 -25.99 9.99 -32.12
CA PRO A 89 -26.39 9.62 -30.77
C PRO A 89 -27.13 8.28 -30.72
N ARG A 90 -26.89 7.50 -29.66
CA ARG A 90 -27.59 6.24 -29.37
C ARG A 90 -28.54 6.39 -28.19
N GLN A 91 -29.77 5.93 -28.35
CA GLN A 91 -30.81 6.00 -27.33
C GLN A 91 -30.85 4.74 -26.47
N VAL A 92 -30.89 4.90 -25.15
CA VAL A 92 -30.84 3.79 -24.17
C VAL A 92 -31.78 4.06 -23.00
N GLN A 93 -32.37 3.01 -22.41
CA GLN A 93 -33.27 3.15 -21.27
C GLN A 93 -32.53 2.87 -19.95
N GLY A 94 -32.85 3.65 -18.92
CA GLY A 94 -32.28 3.58 -17.59
C GLY A 94 -33.23 2.92 -16.59
N VAL A 95 -32.70 1.98 -15.83
CA VAL A 95 -33.41 1.28 -14.75
C VAL A 95 -32.80 1.71 -13.41
N PRO A 96 -33.57 2.33 -12.50
CA PRO A 96 -33.07 2.74 -11.19
C PRO A 96 -32.55 1.54 -10.36
N GLY A 97 -31.44 1.72 -9.66
CA GLY A 97 -30.84 0.71 -8.80
C GLY A 97 -30.10 1.32 -7.59
N PRO A 98 -29.80 0.51 -6.56
CA PRO A 98 -29.26 1.00 -5.28
C PRO A 98 -27.85 1.60 -5.37
N ALA A 99 -27.08 1.26 -6.42
CA ALA A 99 -25.76 1.83 -6.71
C ALA A 99 -25.78 2.88 -7.83
N GLY A 100 -26.97 3.22 -8.36
CA GLY A 100 -27.17 4.19 -9.44
C GLY A 100 -28.15 3.72 -10.49
N THR A 101 -28.52 4.62 -11.41
CA THR A 101 -29.37 4.25 -12.54
C THR A 101 -28.54 3.48 -13.55
N VAL A 102 -29.03 2.30 -13.92
CA VAL A 102 -28.36 1.39 -14.84
C VAL A 102 -28.90 1.58 -16.25
N PHE A 103 -28.05 2.02 -17.17
CA PHE A 103 -28.35 2.06 -18.61
C PHE A 103 -27.66 0.89 -19.29
N ARG A 104 -28.39 0.17 -20.16
CA ARG A 104 -27.82 -0.94 -20.94
C ARG A 104 -28.06 -0.74 -22.42
N HIS A 105 -27.05 -1.00 -23.23
CA HIS A 105 -27.21 -1.02 -24.68
C HIS A 105 -26.28 -2.02 -25.36
N ALA A 106 -26.71 -2.48 -26.54
CA ALA A 106 -25.86 -3.27 -27.41
C ALA A 106 -24.75 -2.38 -28.00
N GLY A 107 -23.52 -2.87 -27.93
CA GLY A 107 -22.34 -2.28 -28.51
C GLY A 107 -21.62 -3.29 -29.40
N LYS A 108 -20.71 -2.81 -30.23
CA LYS A 108 -19.77 -3.67 -30.96
C LYS A 108 -18.40 -3.43 -30.40
N ARG A 109 -17.76 -4.49 -29.90
CA ARG A 109 -16.35 -4.46 -29.52
C ARG A 109 -15.54 -4.86 -30.74
N VAL A 110 -14.75 -3.92 -31.26
CA VAL A 110 -13.79 -4.19 -32.33
C VAL A 110 -12.45 -4.50 -31.67
N SER A 111 -11.89 -5.66 -31.97
CA SER A 111 -10.58 -6.09 -31.50
C SER A 111 -9.68 -6.26 -32.72
N THR A 112 -8.57 -5.53 -32.76
CA THR A 112 -7.54 -5.67 -33.77
C THR A 112 -6.64 -6.83 -33.37
N GLY A 113 -6.72 -7.96 -34.08
CA GLY A 113 -5.82 -9.08 -33.83
C GLY A 113 -4.37 -8.71 -34.16
N ARG A 114 -3.38 -9.45 -33.62
CA ARG A 114 -1.93 -9.25 -33.90
C ARG A 114 -1.56 -9.28 -35.40
N ASN A 115 -2.49 -9.68 -36.26
CA ASN A 115 -2.35 -9.84 -37.70
C ASN A 115 -2.91 -8.63 -38.48
N GLY A 116 -3.38 -7.58 -37.78
CA GLY A 116 -3.97 -6.38 -38.37
C GLY A 116 -5.39 -6.55 -38.93
N LYS A 117 -6.06 -7.68 -38.68
CA LYS A 117 -7.48 -7.88 -39.02
C LYS A 117 -8.37 -7.61 -37.83
N ASP A 118 -9.34 -6.72 -38.02
CA ASP A 118 -10.36 -6.39 -37.03
C ASP A 118 -11.45 -7.47 -36.97
N SER A 119 -11.70 -8.01 -35.79
CA SER A 119 -12.88 -8.83 -35.50
C SER A 119 -13.84 -8.04 -34.61
N SER A 120 -15.11 -7.95 -35.01
CA SER A 120 -16.15 -7.27 -34.23
C SER A 120 -17.10 -8.29 -33.60
N THR A 121 -17.33 -8.19 -32.30
CA THR A 121 -18.30 -9.01 -31.57
C THR A 121 -19.34 -8.13 -30.89
N ASP A 122 -20.60 -8.55 -30.91
CA ASP A 122 -21.68 -7.85 -30.21
C ASP A 122 -21.54 -8.07 -28.70
N VAL A 123 -21.64 -6.98 -27.93
CA VAL A 123 -21.49 -6.98 -26.47
C VAL A 123 -22.60 -6.14 -25.83
N THR A 124 -22.95 -6.41 -24.57
CA THR A 124 -23.86 -5.55 -23.81
C THR A 124 -23.04 -4.64 -22.90
N ILE A 125 -23.21 -3.33 -23.03
CA ILE A 125 -22.51 -2.34 -22.19
C ILE A 125 -23.48 -1.83 -21.14
N ARG A 126 -23.06 -1.92 -19.87
CA ARG A 126 -23.80 -1.47 -18.69
C ARG A 126 -23.12 -0.26 -18.08
N TRP A 127 -23.87 0.82 -17.94
CA TRP A 127 -23.45 2.02 -17.22
C TRP A 127 -24.26 2.12 -15.95
N THR A 128 -23.61 2.23 -14.80
CA THR A 128 -24.28 2.53 -13.52
C THR A 128 -23.88 3.94 -13.12
N LEU A 129 -24.82 4.87 -13.23
CA LEU A 129 -24.54 6.30 -13.11
C LEU A 129 -25.34 6.92 -11.96
N GLN A 130 -24.67 7.81 -11.24
CA GLN A 130 -25.24 8.66 -10.21
C GLN A 130 -24.77 10.10 -10.41
N ALA A 131 -25.62 11.02 -10.04
CA ALA A 131 -25.33 12.43 -10.11
C ALA A 131 -25.43 13.03 -8.71
N HIS A 132 -24.39 13.77 -8.34
CA HIS A 132 -24.30 14.53 -7.10
C HIS A 132 -24.16 16.02 -7.48
N GLY A 133 -25.30 16.69 -7.61
CA GLY A 133 -25.36 18.07 -8.10
C GLY A 133 -24.86 18.19 -9.54
N ASP A 134 -23.77 18.92 -9.72
CA ASP A 134 -23.13 19.15 -11.03
C ASP A 134 -22.07 18.09 -11.38
N VAL A 135 -21.89 17.03 -10.56
CA VAL A 135 -20.90 15.97 -10.81
C VAL A 135 -21.61 14.65 -11.12
N LEU A 136 -21.21 14.02 -12.22
CA LEU A 136 -21.61 12.67 -12.62
C LEU A 136 -20.52 11.71 -12.18
N ALA A 137 -20.87 10.68 -11.45
CA ALA A 137 -19.98 9.61 -11.07
C ALA A 137 -20.64 8.26 -11.34
N GLY A 138 -19.84 7.26 -11.66
CA GLY A 138 -20.37 5.93 -11.88
C GLY A 138 -19.34 4.98 -12.43
N THR A 139 -19.83 3.88 -13.00
CA THR A 139 -18.98 2.87 -13.61
C THR A 139 -19.57 2.37 -14.92
N ARG A 140 -18.70 2.11 -15.88
CA ARG A 140 -18.99 1.44 -17.14
C ARG A 140 -18.44 0.03 -17.09
N LEU A 141 -19.27 -0.94 -17.43
CA LEU A 141 -18.92 -2.35 -17.53
C LEU A 141 -19.33 -2.88 -18.89
N VAL A 142 -18.41 -3.55 -19.59
CA VAL A 142 -18.74 -4.32 -20.80
C VAL A 142 -18.99 -5.75 -20.35
N GLU A 143 -20.25 -6.17 -20.35
CA GLU A 143 -20.67 -7.49 -19.85
C GLU A 143 -20.16 -8.59 -20.78
N THR A 144 -19.04 -9.17 -20.39
CA THR A 144 -18.32 -10.32 -20.97
C THR A 144 -17.67 -11.07 -19.79
N ASP A 145 -17.21 -12.31 -19.99
CA ASP A 145 -16.80 -13.19 -18.88
C ASP A 145 -15.53 -12.75 -18.09
N GLU A 146 -14.88 -11.63 -18.43
CA GLU A 146 -13.54 -11.25 -17.93
C GLU A 146 -13.27 -9.75 -17.62
N ASN A 147 -14.23 -8.89 -17.24
CA ASN A 147 -13.90 -7.46 -17.03
C ASN A 147 -14.35 -6.83 -15.70
N ASP A 148 -13.44 -6.06 -15.09
CA ASP A 148 -13.70 -5.21 -13.93
C ASP A 148 -14.42 -3.90 -14.32
N PRO A 149 -15.32 -3.36 -13.47
CA PRO A 149 -16.00 -2.09 -13.72
C PRO A 149 -15.00 -0.92 -13.81
N LYS A 150 -15.14 -0.10 -14.86
CA LYS A 150 -14.27 1.05 -15.12
C LYS A 150 -14.94 2.35 -14.68
N PRO A 151 -14.21 3.31 -14.10
CA PRO A 151 -14.82 4.54 -13.59
C PRO A 151 -15.37 5.41 -14.72
N VAL A 152 -16.46 6.11 -14.41
CA VAL A 152 -17.06 7.17 -15.23
C VAL A 152 -17.12 8.41 -14.37
N SER A 153 -16.61 9.51 -14.91
CA SER A 153 -16.74 10.82 -14.28
C SER A 153 -17.27 11.82 -15.31
N GLY A 154 -18.05 12.78 -14.86
CA GLY A 154 -18.55 13.82 -15.73
C GLY A 154 -19.03 15.03 -14.96
N THR A 155 -19.37 16.07 -15.70
CA THR A 155 -19.86 17.33 -15.13
C THR A 155 -21.13 17.75 -15.85
N ARG A 156 -22.12 18.19 -15.08
CA ARG A 156 -23.42 18.65 -15.57
C ARG A 156 -23.21 19.92 -16.36
N LEU A 157 -23.77 19.95 -17.55
CA LEU A 157 -23.83 21.14 -18.37
C LEU A 157 -25.13 21.86 -18.04
N LYS A 158 -25.01 23.06 -17.49
CA LYS A 158 -26.15 23.96 -17.26
C LYS A 158 -26.61 24.42 -18.65
N ALA A 159 -27.70 23.84 -19.18
CA ALA A 159 -28.14 23.90 -20.58
C ALA A 159 -28.04 25.30 -21.24
N ARG A 160 -27.70 25.50 -22.52
CA ARG A 160 -27.56 24.63 -23.70
C ARG A 160 -26.10 24.62 -24.19
N TYR A 161 -25.54 23.46 -24.52
CA TYR A 161 -24.40 23.42 -25.44
C TYR A 161 -24.92 23.82 -26.84
N VAL A 162 -24.67 25.08 -27.20
CA VAL A 162 -24.66 25.54 -28.60
C VAL A 162 -23.18 25.88 -28.86
N PRO A 163 -22.54 25.31 -29.89
CA PRO A 163 -21.11 25.52 -30.12
C PRO A 163 -20.82 27.01 -30.35
N PRO A 164 -19.77 27.61 -29.75
CA PRO A 164 -19.56 29.04 -29.82
C PRO A 164 -18.99 29.48 -31.18
N ALA A 165 -19.55 30.56 -31.73
CA ALA A 165 -18.87 31.47 -32.65
C ALA A 165 -18.13 32.57 -31.85
N LEU A 166 -17.05 33.11 -32.43
CA LEU A 166 -16.03 34.03 -31.87
C LEU A 166 -16.56 35.45 -31.42
N PRO A 167 -15.74 36.28 -30.71
CA PRO A 167 -16.06 37.11 -29.52
C PRO A 167 -16.35 38.62 -29.88
N PRO A 168 -16.50 39.66 -28.98
CA PRO A 168 -15.61 40.07 -27.84
C PRO A 168 -16.21 40.83 -26.60
N ALA A 169 -15.32 41.06 -25.62
CA ALA A 169 -15.14 42.25 -24.73
C ALA A 169 -15.96 42.47 -23.42
N ALA A 170 -15.24 42.30 -22.29
CA ALA A 170 -14.90 43.33 -21.28
C ALA A 170 -15.66 43.47 -19.92
N VAL A 171 -14.83 43.73 -18.89
CA VAL A 171 -15.01 44.53 -17.65
C VAL A 171 -15.55 43.88 -16.34
N ALA A 172 -14.58 43.61 -15.45
CA ALA A 172 -14.37 44.05 -14.04
C ALA A 172 -15.41 43.93 -12.89
N ALA A 173 -14.83 43.51 -11.74
CA ALA A 173 -14.98 43.96 -10.34
C ALA A 173 -16.15 43.50 -9.44
N ALA A 174 -15.83 42.81 -8.33
CA ALA A 174 -16.03 43.25 -6.93
C ALA A 174 -15.78 42.11 -5.91
N ALA A 175 -15.20 42.45 -4.75
CA ALA A 175 -14.91 41.56 -3.61
C ALA A 175 -15.43 42.17 -2.29
N ALA A 176 -15.90 41.34 -1.33
CA ALA A 176 -16.05 41.70 0.11
C ALA A 176 -16.30 40.49 1.08
N SER A 177 -15.39 40.30 2.06
CA SER A 177 -15.51 39.99 3.53
C SER A 177 -16.47 38.91 4.15
N GLU A 178 -15.94 37.99 4.99
CA GLU A 178 -16.66 37.12 5.97
C GLU A 178 -16.06 37.18 7.42
N ALA A 179 -16.90 37.01 8.46
CA ALA A 179 -16.56 37.07 9.89
C ALA A 179 -16.58 35.69 10.58
N ALA A 180 -15.74 35.46 11.61
CA ALA A 180 -15.53 34.15 12.27
C ALA A 180 -16.54 33.81 13.39
N ARG A 181 -16.93 32.52 13.52
CA ARG A 181 -17.91 31.94 14.48
C ARG A 181 -17.36 31.84 15.93
N GLY A 182 -18.25 31.96 16.93
CA GLY A 182 -17.97 31.81 18.38
C GLY A 182 -18.08 30.38 18.94
N PRO A 183 -17.82 30.17 20.25
CA PRO A 183 -17.76 28.84 20.89
C PRO A 183 -19.12 28.11 20.90
N SER A 184 -19.09 26.79 21.07
CA SER A 184 -20.27 25.92 21.13
C SER A 184 -21.20 26.24 22.32
N THR A 185 -22.51 26.15 22.09
CA THR A 185 -23.54 26.43 23.10
C THR A 185 -23.86 25.20 23.97
N PRO A 186 -24.41 25.40 25.19
CA PRO A 186 -24.84 24.29 26.05
C PRO A 186 -25.86 23.34 25.39
N ALA A 187 -26.77 23.87 24.57
CA ALA A 187 -27.78 23.07 23.87
C ALA A 187 -27.16 22.18 22.78
N GLU A 188 -26.19 22.71 22.01
CA GLU A 188 -25.46 21.93 21.02
C GLU A 188 -24.62 20.83 21.69
N ARG A 189 -23.95 21.15 22.81
CA ARG A 189 -23.20 20.18 23.61
C ARG A 189 -24.11 19.06 24.14
N ALA A 190 -25.29 19.41 24.65
CA ALA A 190 -26.28 18.44 25.11
C ALA A 190 -26.76 17.53 23.97
N ARG A 191 -26.97 18.09 22.76
CA ARG A 191 -27.35 17.33 21.56
C ARG A 191 -26.29 16.30 21.19
N VAL A 192 -25.00 16.66 21.22
CA VAL A 192 -23.91 15.73 20.90
C VAL A 192 -23.80 14.58 21.91
N VAL A 193 -23.95 14.88 23.20
CA VAL A 193 -23.99 13.84 24.25
C VAL A 193 -25.16 12.87 24.02
N GLN A 194 -26.33 13.41 23.68
CA GLN A 194 -27.51 12.60 23.40
C GLN A 194 -27.33 11.73 22.15
N MET A 195 -26.76 12.30 21.08
CA MET A 195 -26.44 11.56 19.86
C MET A 195 -25.50 10.37 20.13
N ALA A 196 -24.47 10.55 20.97
CA ALA A 196 -23.53 9.48 21.31
C ALA A 196 -24.20 8.30 22.02
N LEU A 197 -25.21 8.56 22.86
CA LEU A 197 -25.99 7.53 23.56
C LEU A 197 -26.98 6.83 22.64
N GLU A 198 -27.72 7.59 21.83
CA GLU A 198 -28.71 7.05 20.90
C GLU A 198 -28.06 6.18 19.82
N ALA A 199 -26.89 6.59 19.33
CA ALA A 199 -26.19 5.86 18.29
C ALA A 199 -25.74 4.45 18.78
N GLN A 200 -25.61 4.21 20.10
CA GLN A 200 -25.32 2.87 20.61
C GLN A 200 -26.51 1.90 20.45
N GLN A 201 -27.73 2.45 20.35
CA GLN A 201 -28.99 1.71 20.23
C GLN A 201 -29.50 1.69 18.78
N ASP A 202 -29.28 2.76 18.01
CA ASP A 202 -29.62 2.85 16.59
C ASP A 202 -28.53 3.59 15.79
N PRO A 203 -27.38 2.93 15.52
CA PRO A 203 -26.26 3.57 14.85
C PRO A 203 -26.62 4.11 13.46
N LEU A 204 -27.41 3.35 12.71
CA LEU A 204 -27.82 3.70 11.35
C LEU A 204 -28.87 4.83 11.34
N GLY A 205 -29.80 4.85 12.31
CA GLY A 205 -30.77 5.93 12.46
C GLY A 205 -30.12 7.24 12.84
N VAL A 206 -29.20 7.24 13.81
CA VAL A 206 -28.47 8.47 14.20
C VAL A 206 -27.57 8.96 13.07
N GLN A 207 -26.87 8.08 12.36
CA GLN A 207 -26.07 8.46 11.20
C GLN A 207 -26.91 9.18 10.14
N ARG A 208 -28.07 8.62 9.77
CA ARG A 208 -28.98 9.24 8.79
C ARG A 208 -29.57 10.57 9.27
N ARG A 209 -29.90 10.66 10.55
CA ARG A 209 -30.63 11.82 11.11
C ARG A 209 -29.69 12.98 11.46
N ASP A 210 -28.52 12.70 12.03
CA ASP A 210 -27.67 13.71 12.64
C ASP A 210 -26.22 13.75 12.12
N GLY A 211 -25.80 12.80 11.28
CA GLY A 211 -24.41 12.69 10.82
C GLY A 211 -23.90 13.93 10.08
N ALA A 212 -24.70 14.46 9.14
CA ALA A 212 -24.35 15.68 8.40
C ALA A 212 -24.29 16.93 9.29
N TRP A 213 -25.17 17.00 10.30
CA TRP A 213 -25.17 18.09 11.26
C TRP A 213 -23.91 18.05 12.13
N LEU A 214 -23.52 16.86 12.62
CA LEU A 214 -22.32 16.69 13.45
C LEU A 214 -21.05 17.12 12.71
N ALA A 215 -20.89 16.69 11.45
CA ALA A 215 -19.73 17.03 10.64
C ALA A 215 -19.59 18.55 10.43
N ALA A 216 -20.67 19.21 9.99
CA ALA A 216 -20.68 20.66 9.81
C ALA A 216 -20.49 21.43 11.13
N TRP A 217 -21.03 20.90 12.23
CA TRP A 217 -20.87 21.50 13.55
C TRP A 217 -19.42 21.46 14.02
N ILE A 218 -18.72 20.33 13.89
CA ILE A 218 -17.31 20.16 14.25
C ILE A 218 -16.41 21.18 13.55
N GLU A 219 -16.58 21.37 12.24
CA GLU A 219 -15.74 22.30 11.44
C GLU A 219 -15.90 23.77 11.83
N SER A 220 -16.98 24.08 12.54
CA SER A 220 -17.43 25.44 12.77
C SER A 220 -17.22 25.92 14.21
N ILE A 221 -16.95 25.02 15.16
CA ILE A 221 -16.73 25.38 16.58
C ILE A 221 -15.24 25.55 16.89
N PRO A 222 -14.83 26.61 17.61
CA PRO A 222 -13.43 26.87 17.94
C PRO A 222 -12.96 26.23 19.26
N ASP A 223 -13.85 25.65 20.07
CA ASP A 223 -13.63 25.35 21.49
C ASP A 223 -13.56 23.86 21.86
N LEU A 224 -13.76 22.95 20.90
CA LEU A 224 -13.52 21.52 21.05
C LEU A 224 -12.56 21.06 19.95
N VAL A 225 -11.53 20.30 20.32
CA VAL A 225 -10.49 19.85 19.39
C VAL A 225 -10.58 18.35 19.23
N LEU A 226 -10.83 17.89 18.01
CA LEU A 226 -10.61 16.50 17.62
C LEU A 226 -9.17 16.35 17.17
N ALA A 227 -8.36 15.66 17.98
CA ALA A 227 -7.03 15.27 17.53
C ALA A 227 -7.20 14.26 16.36
N PRO A 228 -6.47 14.43 15.25
CA PRO A 228 -6.50 13.45 14.16
C PRO A 228 -6.12 12.08 14.73
N SER A 229 -7.02 11.11 14.52
CA SER A 229 -6.91 9.78 15.09
C SER A 229 -6.72 8.77 13.95
N PRO A 230 -5.62 8.00 13.91
CA PRO A 230 -5.41 6.95 12.90
C PRO A 230 -6.47 5.84 12.96
N LEU A 231 -7.33 5.86 13.99
CA LEU A 231 -8.46 4.96 14.15
C LEU A 231 -9.56 5.17 13.10
N GLU A 232 -9.70 6.37 12.55
CA GLU A 232 -10.74 6.67 11.53
C GLU A 232 -10.47 5.90 10.23
N SER A 233 -9.22 5.82 9.78
CA SER A 233 -8.82 5.02 8.62
C SER A 233 -8.84 3.51 8.90
N TRP A 234 -8.64 3.10 10.17
CA TRP A 234 -8.74 1.69 10.55
C TRP A 234 -10.18 1.14 10.46
N LEU A 235 -11.18 2.00 10.71
CA LEU A 235 -12.61 1.68 10.61
C LEU A 235 -13.11 1.57 9.14
N ASP A 236 -12.32 2.02 8.16
CA ASP A 236 -12.66 2.09 6.73
C ASP A 236 -12.46 0.78 5.94
N VAL A 237 -12.84 -0.36 6.51
CA VAL A 237 -12.83 -1.66 5.79
C VAL A 237 -14.03 -2.56 6.11
N ALA A 238 -15.06 -2.03 6.78
CA ALA A 238 -16.24 -2.83 7.08
C ALA A 238 -16.97 -3.23 5.77
N PRO A 239 -17.52 -4.45 5.68
CA PRO A 239 -18.05 -5.02 4.43
C PRO A 239 -19.29 -4.29 3.87
N ALA A 240 -19.93 -3.41 4.65
CA ALA A 240 -21.08 -2.60 4.24
C ALA A 240 -20.82 -1.09 4.43
N ALA A 241 -21.05 -0.28 3.39
CA ALA A 241 -20.81 1.17 3.42
C ALA A 241 -21.58 1.89 4.54
N ALA A 242 -22.85 1.55 4.75
CA ALA A 242 -23.69 2.15 5.79
C ALA A 242 -23.14 1.92 7.22
N MET A 243 -22.46 0.79 7.43
CA MET A 243 -21.81 0.49 8.71
C MET A 243 -20.56 1.35 8.93
N ARG A 244 -19.80 1.64 7.86
CA ARG A 244 -18.59 2.50 7.94
C ARG A 244 -18.97 3.91 8.36
N GLU A 245 -19.99 4.48 7.71
CA GLU A 245 -20.49 5.81 8.03
C GLU A 245 -21.05 5.88 9.45
N ALA A 246 -21.83 4.87 9.87
CA ALA A 246 -22.38 4.84 11.22
C ALA A 246 -21.31 4.66 12.31
N ALA A 247 -20.28 3.85 12.06
CA ALA A 247 -19.14 3.71 12.97
C ALA A 247 -18.35 5.03 13.09
N GLY A 248 -18.14 5.76 12.00
CA GLY A 248 -17.49 7.07 12.02
C GLY A 248 -18.28 8.12 12.81
N VAL A 249 -19.59 8.24 12.55
CA VAL A 249 -20.47 9.15 13.30
C VAL A 249 -20.50 8.79 14.79
N GLN A 250 -20.62 7.50 15.12
CA GLN A 250 -20.57 7.03 16.50
C GLN A 250 -19.24 7.38 17.18
N TYR A 251 -18.11 7.19 16.49
CA TYR A 251 -16.78 7.51 17.03
C TYR A 251 -16.67 9.00 17.38
N LEU A 252 -16.99 9.88 16.42
CA LEU A 252 -16.94 11.32 16.59
C LEU A 252 -17.87 11.82 17.70
N ALA A 253 -19.13 11.37 17.70
CA ALA A 253 -20.10 11.76 18.72
C ALA A 253 -19.65 11.33 20.12
N SER A 254 -19.10 10.12 20.25
CA SER A 254 -18.65 9.57 21.53
C SER A 254 -17.37 10.25 22.05
N ALA A 255 -16.44 10.61 21.16
CA ALA A 255 -15.26 11.40 21.49
C ALA A 255 -15.65 12.77 22.07
N LEU A 256 -16.52 13.50 21.37
CA LEU A 256 -16.97 14.84 21.77
C LEU A 256 -17.82 14.79 23.04
N ALA A 257 -18.71 13.81 23.17
CA ALA A 257 -19.50 13.60 24.38
C ALA A 257 -18.62 13.37 25.62
N PHE A 258 -17.50 12.65 25.46
CA PHE A 258 -16.51 12.46 26.51
C PHE A 258 -15.86 13.78 26.94
N GLN A 259 -15.36 14.57 25.99
CA GLN A 259 -14.74 15.88 26.27
C GLN A 259 -15.72 16.86 26.93
N ILE A 260 -16.99 16.88 26.48
CA ILE A 260 -18.05 17.71 27.06
C ILE A 260 -18.32 17.34 28.51
N SER A 261 -18.35 16.03 28.81
CA SER A 261 -18.69 15.52 30.14
C SER A 261 -17.49 15.52 31.11
N HIS A 262 -16.25 15.52 30.58
CA HIS A 262 -15.00 15.50 31.33
C HIS A 262 -14.06 16.61 30.85
N PRO A 263 -14.40 17.90 31.06
CA PRO A 263 -13.64 19.02 30.50
C PRO A 263 -12.18 19.07 30.96
N GLN A 264 -11.87 18.54 32.16
CA GLN A 264 -10.50 18.45 32.67
C GLN A 264 -9.64 17.40 31.94
N GLN A 265 -10.26 16.47 31.20
CA GLN A 265 -9.60 15.42 30.41
C GLN A 265 -9.77 15.63 28.90
N ALA A 266 -10.29 16.79 28.46
CA ALA A 266 -10.57 17.04 27.05
C ALA A 266 -9.31 16.99 26.15
N GLY A 267 -8.12 17.28 26.71
CA GLY A 267 -6.82 17.15 26.05
C GLY A 267 -6.20 15.75 26.12
N ASP A 268 -6.80 14.81 26.87
CA ASP A 268 -6.33 13.42 26.94
C ASP A 268 -6.86 12.65 25.72
N VAL A 269 -6.00 12.57 24.70
CA VAL A 269 -6.30 11.86 23.45
C VAL A 269 -6.55 10.38 23.69
N ALA A 270 -5.87 9.75 24.65
CA ALA A 270 -6.04 8.32 24.92
C ALA A 270 -7.40 8.03 25.56
N ALA A 271 -7.79 8.82 26.55
CA ALA A 271 -9.11 8.71 27.18
C ALA A 271 -10.24 9.02 26.19
N THR A 272 -10.07 10.04 25.35
CA THR A 272 -11.03 10.42 24.31
C THR A 272 -11.20 9.32 23.25
N SER A 273 -10.09 8.78 22.71
CA SER A 273 -10.14 7.70 21.72
C SER A 273 -10.71 6.40 22.29
N LEU A 274 -10.49 6.12 23.58
CA LEU A 274 -11.05 4.96 24.26
C LEU A 274 -12.58 5.10 24.38
N ALA A 275 -13.08 6.24 24.86
CA ALA A 275 -14.50 6.51 24.96
C ALA A 275 -15.17 6.44 23.58
N ALA A 276 -14.49 6.93 22.54
CA ALA A 276 -14.95 6.86 21.16
C ALA A 276 -15.10 5.41 20.68
N MET A 277 -14.09 4.57 20.89
CA MET A 277 -14.13 3.16 20.53
C MET A 277 -15.17 2.38 21.33
N GLU A 278 -15.37 2.69 22.63
CA GLU A 278 -16.45 2.07 23.41
C GLU A 278 -17.84 2.31 22.81
N GLY A 279 -18.10 3.53 22.33
CA GLY A 279 -19.33 3.86 21.61
C GLY A 279 -19.49 3.00 20.35
N VAL A 280 -18.44 2.92 19.53
CA VAL A 280 -18.42 2.10 18.30
C VAL A 280 -18.72 0.63 18.59
N LEU A 281 -18.12 0.04 19.62
CA LEU A 281 -18.35 -1.38 19.95
C LEU A 281 -19.75 -1.66 20.49
N ARG A 282 -20.38 -0.70 21.16
CA ARG A 282 -21.78 -0.82 21.60
C ARG A 282 -22.74 -0.73 20.42
N GLY A 283 -22.53 0.22 19.51
CA GLY A 283 -23.30 0.32 18.27
C GLY A 283 -23.12 -0.92 17.37
N TYR A 284 -21.88 -1.40 17.24
CA TYR A 284 -21.56 -2.61 16.49
C TYR A 284 -22.28 -3.86 17.03
N ALA A 285 -22.32 -4.05 18.35
CA ALA A 285 -23.04 -5.15 18.97
C ALA A 285 -24.56 -5.09 18.70
N THR A 286 -25.12 -3.90 18.51
CA THR A 286 -26.52 -3.73 18.12
C THR A 286 -26.74 -4.11 16.66
N LEU A 287 -25.87 -3.66 15.73
CA LEU A 287 -25.96 -4.04 14.31
C LEU A 287 -25.81 -5.55 14.11
N LEU A 288 -24.87 -6.18 14.81
CA LEU A 288 -24.67 -7.63 14.74
C LEU A 288 -25.88 -8.46 15.19
N ARG A 289 -26.66 -7.95 16.16
CA ARG A 289 -27.90 -8.61 16.61
C ARG A 289 -29.02 -8.49 15.57
N GLN A 290 -29.01 -7.44 14.77
CA GLN A 290 -30.01 -7.19 13.73
C GLN A 290 -29.70 -7.99 12.47
N ASP A 291 -28.43 -8.04 12.04
CA ASP A 291 -28.03 -8.73 10.82
C ASP A 291 -26.55 -9.16 10.87
N ALA A 292 -26.30 -10.45 10.61
CA ALA A 292 -24.96 -11.02 10.57
C ALA A 292 -24.06 -10.45 9.46
N ARG A 293 -24.64 -9.84 8.41
CA ARG A 293 -23.90 -9.19 7.31
C ARG A 293 -23.08 -7.99 7.74
N TYR A 294 -23.37 -7.40 8.91
CA TYR A 294 -22.56 -6.33 9.47
C TYR A 294 -21.28 -6.83 10.18
N ARG A 295 -21.02 -8.14 10.23
CA ARG A 295 -19.83 -8.67 10.91
C ARG A 295 -18.55 -8.17 10.24
N SER A 296 -17.64 -7.63 11.06
CA SER A 296 -16.32 -7.14 10.68
C SER A 296 -15.25 -7.85 11.49
N SER A 297 -14.28 -8.48 10.83
CA SER A 297 -13.16 -9.16 11.49
C SER A 297 -12.31 -8.19 12.33
N LYS A 298 -12.17 -6.94 11.88
CA LYS A 298 -11.47 -5.89 12.64
C LYS A 298 -12.22 -5.51 13.92
N LEU A 299 -13.53 -5.29 13.85
CA LEU A 299 -14.31 -4.95 15.03
C LEU A 299 -14.51 -6.16 15.96
N ASP A 300 -14.51 -7.39 15.42
CA ASP A 300 -14.49 -8.61 16.23
C ASP A 300 -13.22 -8.70 17.09
N GLN A 301 -12.05 -8.27 16.58
CA GLN A 301 -10.82 -8.15 17.39
C GLN A 301 -10.97 -7.11 18.50
N ALA A 302 -11.58 -5.95 18.21
CA ALA A 302 -11.82 -4.91 19.21
C ALA A 302 -12.86 -5.34 20.28
N VAL A 303 -13.88 -6.11 19.89
CA VAL A 303 -14.85 -6.73 20.82
C VAL A 303 -14.14 -7.77 21.70
N ALA A 304 -13.24 -8.58 21.14
CA ALA A 304 -12.44 -9.54 21.90
C ALA A 304 -11.55 -8.83 22.92
N ALA A 305 -10.83 -7.78 22.50
CA ALA A 305 -10.02 -6.96 23.40
C ALA A 305 -10.87 -6.34 24.52
N ARG A 306 -12.08 -5.84 24.21
CA ARG A 306 -13.03 -5.33 25.23
C ARG A 306 -13.44 -6.39 26.23
N ARG A 307 -13.79 -7.61 25.80
CA ARG A 307 -14.17 -8.72 26.69
C ARG A 307 -13.04 -9.14 27.64
N GLN A 308 -11.81 -8.96 27.21
CA GLN A 308 -10.59 -9.27 27.96
C GLN A 308 -10.11 -8.11 28.86
N GLY A 309 -10.84 -6.99 28.93
CA GLY A 309 -10.41 -5.80 29.69
C GLY A 309 -9.24 -5.02 29.07
N ARG A 310 -8.96 -5.25 27.78
CA ARG A 310 -7.80 -4.76 27.03
C ARG A 310 -8.10 -3.63 26.04
N LEU A 311 -9.34 -3.13 26.01
CA LEU A 311 -9.74 -2.08 25.07
C LEU A 311 -8.95 -0.76 25.18
N PRO A 312 -8.64 -0.21 26.38
CA PRO A 312 -7.84 1.01 26.51
C PRO A 312 -6.52 0.92 25.75
N ALA A 313 -5.90 -0.24 25.90
CA ALA A 313 -4.65 -0.52 25.26
C ALA A 313 -4.88 -0.83 23.77
N PHE A 314 -5.85 -1.64 23.36
CA PHE A 314 -6.19 -1.91 21.95
C PHE A 314 -6.23 -0.63 21.09
N VAL A 315 -6.90 0.40 21.62
CA VAL A 315 -7.02 1.74 21.03
C VAL A 315 -5.68 2.48 20.94
N ALA A 316 -4.80 2.31 21.93
CA ALA A 316 -3.52 3.01 22.00
C ALA A 316 -2.54 2.61 20.87
N ALA A 317 -2.43 1.34 20.48
CA ALA A 317 -1.49 0.98 19.40
C ALA A 317 -2.07 1.06 18.00
N LEU A 318 -3.40 1.15 17.86
CA LEU A 318 -3.98 1.63 16.61
C LEU A 318 -3.55 3.07 16.29
N SER A 319 -3.12 3.82 17.31
CA SER A 319 -2.58 5.18 17.14
C SER A 319 -1.06 5.24 16.94
N GLY A 320 -0.38 4.09 16.80
CA GLY A 320 1.06 4.03 16.51
C GLY A 320 1.98 4.63 17.58
N ARG A 321 1.46 4.96 18.77
CA ARG A 321 2.26 5.53 19.85
C ARG A 321 2.97 4.41 20.59
N HIS A 322 4.26 4.62 20.88
CA HIS A 322 5.13 3.77 21.69
C HIS A 322 4.41 3.24 22.94
N ALA A 323 3.78 2.07 22.81
CA ALA A 323 3.35 1.31 23.95
C ALA A 323 4.59 0.52 24.40
N THR A 324 5.18 0.92 25.51
CA THR A 324 6.12 0.04 26.21
C THR A 324 5.37 -1.25 26.55
N LEU A 325 5.95 -2.40 26.19
CA LEU A 325 5.50 -3.71 26.58
C LEU A 325 5.58 -3.84 28.12
N ALA A 326 4.53 -3.42 28.82
CA ALA A 326 4.36 -3.76 30.23
C ALA A 326 3.86 -5.22 30.29
N GLY A 327 4.78 -6.16 30.56
CA GLY A 327 4.46 -7.57 30.59
C GLY A 327 3.46 -7.90 31.69
N ALA A 328 2.34 -8.52 31.32
CA ALA A 328 1.56 -9.34 32.24
C ALA A 328 2.03 -10.81 32.11
N PRO A 329 2.05 -11.59 33.21
CA PRO A 329 2.38 -13.00 33.13
C PRO A 329 1.39 -13.73 32.21
N ALA A 330 1.89 -14.45 31.21
CA ALA A 330 1.07 -15.21 30.29
C ALA A 330 0.26 -16.28 31.05
N PRO A 331 -1.04 -16.48 30.74
CA PRO A 331 -1.85 -17.55 31.32
C PRO A 331 -1.46 -18.95 30.78
N ALA A 332 -0.44 -19.06 29.91
CA ALA A 332 0.02 -20.31 29.34
C ALA A 332 0.44 -21.30 30.44
N SER A 333 -0.13 -22.51 30.44
CA SER A 333 0.25 -23.61 31.35
C SER A 333 1.62 -24.21 31.01
N ASP A 334 2.09 -24.05 29.77
CA ASP A 334 3.40 -24.50 29.28
C ASP A 334 4.54 -23.57 29.74
N ALA A 335 5.58 -24.16 30.36
CA ALA A 335 6.71 -23.41 30.92
C ALA A 335 7.58 -22.74 29.84
N THR A 336 7.75 -23.38 28.69
CA THR A 336 8.53 -22.84 27.56
C THR A 336 7.82 -21.63 26.96
N ALA A 337 6.49 -21.70 26.77
CA ALA A 337 5.69 -20.58 26.28
C ALA A 337 5.77 -19.37 27.22
N ARG A 338 5.72 -19.59 28.54
CA ARG A 338 5.94 -18.51 29.52
C ARG A 338 7.36 -17.93 29.43
N ALA A 339 8.38 -18.76 29.23
CA ALA A 339 9.75 -18.31 29.05
C ALA A 339 9.94 -17.48 27.77
N ILE A 340 9.32 -17.88 26.65
CA ILE A 340 9.30 -17.12 25.39
C ILE A 340 8.73 -15.71 25.64
N VAL A 341 7.56 -15.62 26.30
CA VAL A 341 6.93 -14.33 26.61
C VAL A 341 7.81 -13.50 27.55
N ALA A 342 8.35 -14.09 28.62
CA ALA A 342 9.20 -13.38 29.56
C ALA A 342 10.46 -12.81 28.88
N LEU A 343 11.09 -13.58 28.00
CA LEU A 343 12.26 -13.14 27.23
C LEU A 343 11.90 -12.03 26.23
N GLY A 344 10.80 -12.18 25.49
CA GLY A 344 10.41 -11.22 24.46
C GLY A 344 9.84 -9.91 25.01
N THR A 345 9.34 -9.91 26.24
CA THR A 345 8.85 -8.70 26.92
C THR A 345 9.91 -8.05 27.82
N GLY A 346 10.76 -8.84 28.49
CA GLY A 346 11.79 -8.32 29.41
C GLY A 346 13.08 -7.90 28.72
N GLU A 347 13.48 -8.56 27.64
CA GLU A 347 14.71 -8.26 26.87
C GLU A 347 14.44 -8.32 25.35
N PRO A 348 13.56 -7.46 24.81
CA PRO A 348 13.27 -7.44 23.37
C PRO A 348 14.50 -7.00 22.57
N ARG A 349 14.86 -7.74 21.51
CA ARG A 349 16.03 -7.42 20.66
C ARG A 349 15.69 -7.19 19.18
N VAL A 350 14.41 -7.31 18.79
CA VAL A 350 13.99 -7.20 17.37
C VAL A 350 14.45 -5.91 16.68
N MET A 351 14.36 -4.77 17.36
CA MET A 351 14.77 -3.49 16.77
C MET A 351 16.29 -3.35 16.69
N ASP A 352 17.04 -4.01 17.57
CA ASP A 352 18.51 -4.06 17.47
C ASP A 352 18.93 -4.87 16.24
N TRP A 353 18.22 -5.97 15.95
CA TRP A 353 18.45 -6.76 14.74
C TRP A 353 18.13 -5.95 13.49
N LEU A 354 17.02 -5.22 13.51
CA LEU A 354 16.62 -4.35 12.40
C LEU A 354 17.62 -3.21 12.19
N ASP A 355 18.10 -2.57 13.26
CA ASP A 355 19.11 -1.51 13.19
C ASP A 355 20.40 -2.02 12.53
N ILE A 356 20.86 -3.23 12.90
CA ILE A 356 22.02 -3.85 12.25
C ILE A 356 21.74 -4.15 10.77
N LEU A 357 20.59 -4.75 10.46
CA LEU A 357 20.22 -5.08 9.08
C LEU A 357 20.15 -3.83 8.19
N SER A 358 19.54 -2.76 8.71
CA SER A 358 19.29 -1.52 7.97
C SER A 358 20.44 -0.53 8.04
N ASN A 359 20.84 -0.08 9.22
CA ASN A 359 21.79 1.03 9.36
C ASN A 359 23.25 0.58 9.26
N ARG A 360 23.57 -0.68 9.61
CA ARG A 360 24.95 -1.19 9.48
C ARG A 360 25.23 -1.79 8.11
N PHE A 361 24.33 -2.62 7.57
CA PHE A 361 24.54 -3.19 6.24
C PHE A 361 23.98 -2.32 5.11
N GLY A 362 22.96 -1.51 5.36
CA GLY A 362 22.32 -0.68 4.33
C GLY A 362 21.37 -1.50 3.46
N GLY A 363 21.18 -1.06 2.22
CA GLY A 363 20.50 -1.84 1.20
C GLY A 363 21.29 -3.10 0.81
N ARG A 364 20.61 -4.25 0.75
CA ARG A 364 21.23 -5.58 0.71
C ARG A 364 20.92 -6.32 -0.59
N MET A 365 21.15 -5.68 -1.73
CA MET A 365 20.92 -6.31 -3.05
C MET A 365 21.71 -7.63 -3.17
N ALA A 366 21.09 -8.69 -3.70
CA ALA A 366 21.79 -9.94 -3.96
C ALA A 366 23.00 -9.72 -4.88
N GLY A 367 24.16 -10.26 -4.50
CA GLY A 367 25.44 -10.02 -5.18
C GLY A 367 26.22 -8.80 -4.66
N SER A 368 25.74 -8.10 -3.63
CA SER A 368 26.48 -7.05 -2.93
C SER A 368 27.24 -7.58 -1.71
N ASP A 369 28.27 -6.85 -1.29
CA ASP A 369 28.99 -7.16 -0.05
C ASP A 369 28.09 -6.98 1.18
N ALA A 370 27.17 -6.01 1.14
CA ALA A 370 26.18 -5.77 2.18
C ALA A 370 25.32 -7.02 2.41
N TYR A 371 24.81 -7.63 1.33
CA TYR A 371 24.07 -8.87 1.41
C TYR A 371 24.92 -10.04 1.93
N THR A 372 26.13 -10.23 1.39
CA THR A 372 27.03 -11.32 1.82
C THR A 372 27.38 -11.20 3.31
N HIS A 373 27.63 -9.98 3.80
CA HIS A 373 27.91 -9.74 5.20
C HIS A 373 26.67 -9.92 6.08
N ALA A 374 25.49 -9.48 5.63
CA ALA A 374 24.23 -9.71 6.33
C ALA A 374 23.95 -11.22 6.49
N ALA A 375 24.12 -12.02 5.43
CA ALA A 375 23.90 -13.46 5.49
C ALA A 375 24.86 -14.15 6.48
N ARG A 376 26.15 -13.81 6.43
CA ARG A 376 27.16 -14.32 7.38
C ARG A 376 26.84 -13.89 8.82
N TRP A 377 26.39 -12.66 9.02
CA TRP A 377 26.02 -12.14 10.33
C TRP A 377 24.80 -12.88 10.88
N THR A 378 23.72 -13.01 10.11
CA THR A 378 22.50 -13.72 10.50
C THR A 378 22.81 -15.16 10.92
N ARG A 379 23.59 -15.90 10.11
CA ARG A 379 24.05 -17.26 10.48
C ARG A 379 24.81 -17.25 11.80
N THR A 380 25.73 -16.30 11.98
CA THR A 380 26.57 -16.21 13.18
C THR A 380 25.73 -15.92 14.43
N GLN A 381 24.71 -15.06 14.34
CA GLN A 381 23.78 -14.81 15.45
C GLN A 381 23.04 -16.07 15.87
N LEU A 382 22.50 -16.82 14.90
CA LEU A 382 21.79 -18.08 15.16
C LEU A 382 22.71 -19.12 15.84
N GLN A 383 23.95 -19.26 15.34
CA GLN A 383 24.95 -20.15 15.94
C GLN A 383 25.32 -19.74 17.38
N GLN A 384 25.40 -18.45 17.68
CA GLN A 384 25.67 -17.95 19.04
C GLN A 384 24.58 -18.34 20.05
N TRP A 385 23.36 -18.64 19.59
CA TRP A 385 22.27 -19.11 20.43
C TRP A 385 22.15 -20.64 20.46
N GLY A 386 23.13 -21.36 19.90
CA GLY A 386 23.14 -22.81 19.83
C GLY A 386 22.19 -23.40 18.78
N VAL A 387 21.66 -22.58 17.87
CA VAL A 387 20.83 -23.05 16.75
C VAL A 387 21.76 -23.56 15.65
N GLN A 388 21.46 -24.73 15.09
CA GLN A 388 22.18 -25.25 13.92
C GLN A 388 21.89 -24.31 12.75
N ALA A 389 22.90 -23.62 12.21
CA ALA A 389 22.69 -22.70 11.10
C ALA A 389 23.84 -22.73 10.10
N GLU A 390 23.50 -22.64 8.81
CA GLU A 390 24.43 -22.69 7.69
C GLU A 390 24.06 -21.70 6.59
N LEU A 391 25.01 -21.49 5.67
CA LEU A 391 24.76 -20.79 4.41
C LEU A 391 24.58 -21.86 3.34
N GLU A 392 23.42 -21.84 2.68
CA GLU A 392 23.11 -22.70 1.54
C GLU A 392 23.22 -21.85 0.28
N GLU A 393 24.11 -22.22 -0.65
CA GLU A 393 24.23 -21.50 -1.93
C GLU A 393 22.92 -21.62 -2.71
N ALA A 394 22.27 -20.48 -2.96
CA ALA A 394 21.00 -20.41 -3.69
C ALA A 394 21.21 -20.12 -5.18
N GLY A 395 22.31 -19.44 -5.51
CA GLY A 395 22.70 -19.16 -6.88
C GLY A 395 23.83 -18.13 -6.96
N GLN A 396 24.07 -17.65 -8.17
CA GLN A 396 25.17 -16.72 -8.45
C GLN A 396 24.68 -15.53 -9.29
N MET A 397 25.19 -14.35 -8.97
CA MET A 397 25.12 -13.17 -9.82
C MET A 397 26.31 -13.16 -10.78
N PRO A 398 26.16 -12.71 -12.03
CA PRO A 398 27.26 -12.70 -13.01
C PRO A 398 28.39 -11.74 -12.62
N LEU A 399 28.11 -10.77 -11.76
CA LEU A 399 29.04 -9.78 -11.21
C LEU A 399 28.54 -9.26 -9.87
N GLY A 400 29.44 -8.64 -9.14
CA GLY A 400 29.12 -7.97 -7.89
C GLY A 400 28.84 -6.49 -8.07
N PHE A 401 27.99 -5.96 -7.19
CA PHE A 401 27.59 -4.56 -7.20
C PHE A 401 27.43 -4.02 -5.78
N ASN A 402 28.09 -2.90 -5.52
CA ASN A 402 27.93 -2.13 -4.30
C ASN A 402 27.43 -0.72 -4.64
N ARG A 403 26.32 -0.34 -4.00
CA ARG A 403 25.83 1.04 -4.03
C ARG A 403 26.89 1.97 -3.42
N GLY A 404 27.24 3.03 -4.15
CA GLY A 404 27.96 4.16 -3.57
C GLY A 404 27.05 5.38 -3.36
N PRO A 405 27.56 6.43 -2.69
CA PRO A 405 26.81 7.67 -2.53
C PRO A 405 26.50 8.29 -3.89
N TRP A 406 25.38 8.99 -3.96
CA TRP A 406 25.04 9.86 -5.07
C TRP A 406 24.72 11.28 -4.59
N SER A 407 24.98 12.27 -5.45
CA SER A 407 24.53 13.64 -5.25
C SER A 407 24.27 14.31 -6.59
N ALA A 408 23.37 15.30 -6.59
CA ALA A 408 23.01 16.05 -7.77
C ALA A 408 22.69 17.51 -7.44
N ARG A 409 23.03 18.42 -8.35
CA ARG A 409 22.78 19.85 -8.21
C ARG A 409 22.51 20.49 -9.56
N MET A 410 21.59 21.43 -9.62
CA MET A 410 21.51 22.40 -10.71
C MET A 410 22.44 23.56 -10.36
N LEU A 411 23.39 23.89 -11.23
CA LEU A 411 24.37 24.96 -11.03
C LEU A 411 23.89 26.29 -11.58
N ALA A 412 23.20 26.25 -12.71
CA ALA A 412 22.62 27.39 -13.40
C ALA A 412 21.32 26.94 -14.08
N PRO A 413 20.31 27.82 -14.21
CA PRO A 413 20.32 29.25 -13.88
C PRO A 413 20.16 29.55 -12.38
N VAL A 414 19.55 28.63 -11.62
CA VAL A 414 19.34 28.76 -10.17
C VAL A 414 20.06 27.61 -9.47
N ALA A 415 20.98 27.96 -8.57
CA ALA A 415 21.70 26.97 -7.79
C ALA A 415 20.75 26.27 -6.80
N GLN A 416 20.49 24.96 -6.98
CA GLN A 416 19.66 24.19 -6.07
C GLN A 416 20.06 22.70 -6.03
N PRO A 417 19.99 22.04 -4.86
CA PRO A 417 20.16 20.59 -4.78
C PRO A 417 19.05 19.87 -5.53
N LEU A 418 19.38 18.76 -6.16
CA LEU A 418 18.42 17.91 -6.86
C LEU A 418 18.20 16.61 -6.08
N ARG A 419 16.94 16.23 -5.95
CA ARG A 419 16.52 14.97 -5.34
C ARG A 419 16.52 13.91 -6.40
N ILE A 420 17.42 12.94 -6.26
CA ILE A 420 17.59 11.86 -7.22
C ILE A 420 17.59 10.50 -6.56
N ALA A 421 17.24 9.51 -7.37
CA ALA A 421 17.49 8.11 -7.12
C ALA A 421 18.10 7.51 -8.39
N THR A 422 18.75 6.38 -8.24
CA THR A 422 19.27 5.62 -9.38
C THR A 422 18.99 4.14 -9.18
N PRO A 423 18.56 3.40 -10.21
CA PRO A 423 18.32 1.98 -10.08
C PRO A 423 19.62 1.22 -9.76
N ALA A 424 19.49 0.05 -9.12
CA ALA A 424 20.58 -0.90 -8.93
C ALA A 424 21.29 -1.17 -10.26
N TYR A 425 22.61 -1.34 -10.18
CA TYR A 425 23.47 -1.60 -11.33
C TYR A 425 23.60 -0.46 -12.36
N THR A 426 23.08 0.75 -12.14
CA THR A 426 23.35 1.86 -13.06
C THR A 426 24.83 2.26 -13.07
N ALA A 427 25.29 2.81 -14.20
CA ALA A 427 26.64 3.32 -14.33
C ALA A 427 26.91 4.47 -13.34
N GLY A 428 28.09 4.48 -12.73
CA GLY A 428 28.57 5.63 -11.97
C GLY A 428 29.06 6.77 -12.86
N THR A 429 29.24 7.95 -12.28
CA THR A 429 29.96 9.06 -12.90
C THR A 429 31.47 8.91 -12.68
N ARG A 430 32.27 9.61 -13.49
CA ARG A 430 33.74 9.65 -13.35
C ARG A 430 34.15 10.72 -12.33
N GLY A 431 33.70 10.57 -11.10
CA GLY A 431 33.72 11.62 -10.07
C GLY A 431 32.63 12.67 -10.30
N VAL A 432 32.85 13.90 -9.84
CA VAL A 432 31.92 15.01 -10.07
C VAL A 432 31.94 15.37 -11.56
N GLN A 433 30.79 15.27 -12.23
CA GLN A 433 30.64 15.62 -13.64
C GLN A 433 29.61 16.74 -13.80
N GLN A 434 30.03 17.80 -14.49
CA GLN A 434 29.19 18.94 -14.82
C GLN A 434 28.92 18.96 -16.33
N GLY A 435 27.72 19.37 -16.72
CA GLY A 435 27.34 19.44 -18.12
C GLY A 435 26.06 20.23 -18.34
N LEU A 436 25.88 20.69 -19.57
CA LEU A 436 24.62 21.29 -19.98
C LEU A 436 23.55 20.20 -20.13
N ALA A 437 22.34 20.49 -19.66
CA ALA A 437 21.19 19.65 -19.91
C ALA A 437 20.59 19.95 -21.30
N ILE A 438 19.97 18.94 -21.90
CA ILE A 438 19.26 19.06 -23.18
C ILE A 438 18.00 18.19 -23.17
N LEU A 439 16.95 18.64 -23.85
CA LEU A 439 15.78 17.80 -24.11
C LEU A 439 16.19 16.61 -24.97
N GLY A 440 15.89 15.40 -24.50
CA GLY A 440 16.12 14.16 -25.23
C GLY A 440 15.13 13.97 -26.38
N PRO A 441 15.39 12.98 -27.24
CA PRO A 441 14.53 12.66 -28.36
C PRO A 441 13.29 11.88 -27.91
N ALA A 442 12.15 12.12 -28.57
CA ALA A 442 10.92 11.37 -28.38
C ALA A 442 10.88 10.08 -29.23
N THR A 443 11.54 10.09 -30.40
CA THR A 443 11.58 8.95 -31.32
C THR A 443 13.01 8.55 -31.68
N LEU A 444 13.14 7.39 -32.34
CA LEU A 444 14.43 6.89 -32.80
C LEU A 444 15.01 7.78 -33.92
N GLU A 445 14.15 8.26 -34.82
CA GLU A 445 14.50 9.13 -35.93
C GLU A 445 15.05 10.46 -35.40
N GLU A 446 14.36 11.06 -34.43
CA GLU A 446 14.83 12.28 -33.78
C GLU A 446 16.19 12.07 -33.08
N ALA A 447 16.37 10.91 -32.44
CA ALA A 447 17.64 10.55 -31.81
C ALA A 447 18.80 10.49 -32.84
N GLN A 448 18.53 10.02 -34.06
CA GLN A 448 19.52 9.98 -35.15
C GLN A 448 19.84 11.36 -35.69
N GLU A 449 18.81 12.17 -35.98
CA GLU A 449 18.96 13.53 -36.52
C GLU A 449 19.72 14.46 -35.56
N ARG A 450 19.43 14.33 -34.25
CA ARG A 450 20.01 15.18 -33.21
C ARG A 450 21.25 14.58 -32.54
N ALA A 451 21.76 13.44 -33.02
CA ALA A 451 22.83 12.68 -32.36
C ALA A 451 24.04 13.54 -31.95
N ALA A 452 24.50 14.42 -32.84
CA ALA A 452 25.64 15.30 -32.57
C ALA A 452 25.44 16.28 -31.40
N GLN A 453 24.18 16.62 -31.07
CA GLN A 453 23.84 17.57 -30.01
C GLN A 453 23.98 16.97 -28.60
N PHE A 454 23.92 15.65 -28.47
CA PHE A 454 23.93 14.97 -27.17
C PHE A 454 25.33 14.79 -26.57
N LYS A 455 26.39 15.04 -27.37
CA LYS A 455 27.78 14.91 -26.91
C LYS A 455 28.06 15.81 -25.70
N ASN A 456 28.53 15.19 -24.62
CA ASN A 456 28.81 15.85 -23.33
C ASN A 456 27.59 16.57 -22.70
N LYS A 457 26.37 16.08 -22.93
CA LYS A 457 25.13 16.61 -22.34
C LYS A 457 24.47 15.64 -21.38
N TRP A 458 23.76 16.19 -20.40
CA TRP A 458 22.75 15.45 -19.61
C TRP A 458 21.43 15.44 -20.36
N VAL A 459 20.91 14.28 -20.71
CA VAL A 459 19.77 14.16 -21.62
C VAL A 459 18.50 13.89 -20.83
N LEU A 460 17.53 14.82 -20.86
CA LEU A 460 16.22 14.61 -20.25
C LEU A 460 15.38 13.75 -21.19
N VAL A 461 15.20 12.48 -20.86
CA VAL A 461 14.42 11.56 -21.69
C VAL A 461 12.99 11.45 -21.17
N GLY A 462 12.02 11.49 -22.08
CA GLY A 462 10.62 11.28 -21.77
C GLY A 462 10.26 9.82 -21.54
N GLY A 463 8.95 9.55 -21.48
CA GLY A 463 8.39 8.22 -21.23
C GLY A 463 7.98 7.99 -19.78
N GLU A 464 7.21 6.93 -19.56
CA GLU A 464 6.80 6.50 -18.23
C GLU A 464 8.00 5.93 -17.48
N ASN A 465 8.05 6.22 -16.19
CA ASN A 465 9.08 5.73 -15.28
C ASN A 465 8.41 5.12 -14.06
N SER A 466 8.36 3.79 -14.03
CA SER A 466 7.95 2.99 -12.86
C SER A 466 9.03 2.94 -11.77
N GLY A 467 10.22 3.49 -12.04
CA GLY A 467 11.39 3.47 -11.17
C GLY A 467 12.31 2.26 -11.35
N ASP A 468 11.98 1.37 -12.29
CA ASP A 468 12.87 0.33 -12.79
C ASP A 468 14.03 0.89 -13.62
N GLY A 469 15.02 0.03 -13.91
CA GLY A 469 16.05 0.35 -14.89
C GLY A 469 15.45 0.79 -16.23
N ARG A 470 15.91 1.93 -16.77
CA ARG A 470 15.50 2.46 -18.09
C ARG A 470 15.49 1.37 -19.19
N ASP A 471 16.48 0.48 -19.11
CA ASP A 471 16.78 -0.53 -20.10
C ASP A 471 16.30 -1.94 -19.68
N GLY A 472 15.40 -2.06 -18.71
CA GLY A 472 14.76 -3.32 -18.32
C GLY A 472 14.57 -3.45 -16.81
N GLU A 473 13.52 -4.18 -16.43
CA GLU A 473 13.08 -4.39 -15.04
C GLU A 473 14.01 -5.34 -14.27
N PHE A 474 14.32 -6.52 -14.82
CA PHE A 474 15.21 -7.49 -14.19
C PHE A 474 16.56 -7.61 -14.87
N VAL A 475 16.60 -7.36 -16.18
CA VAL A 475 17.78 -7.56 -17.02
C VAL A 475 18.08 -6.29 -17.81
N HIS A 476 19.31 -5.80 -17.69
CA HIS A 476 19.78 -4.64 -18.45
C HIS A 476 19.92 -4.98 -19.94
N GLN A 477 19.12 -4.33 -20.79
CA GLN A 477 19.16 -4.45 -22.23
C GLN A 477 18.97 -3.07 -22.89
N PRO A 478 20.05 -2.35 -23.23
CA PRO A 478 19.99 -1.00 -23.79
C PRO A 478 19.02 -0.89 -24.97
N ARG A 479 18.01 -0.04 -24.84
CA ARG A 479 17.04 0.23 -25.92
C ARG A 479 17.68 1.00 -27.08
N ALA A 480 17.02 1.05 -28.24
CA ALA A 480 17.58 1.66 -29.44
C ALA A 480 17.99 3.14 -29.26
N ILE A 481 17.15 3.95 -28.61
CA ILE A 481 17.46 5.35 -28.28
C ILE A 481 18.66 5.42 -27.31
N THR A 482 18.66 4.60 -26.26
CA THR A 482 19.78 4.52 -25.32
C THR A 482 21.11 4.25 -26.02
N ARG A 483 21.15 3.29 -26.95
CA ARG A 483 22.36 2.96 -27.70
C ARG A 483 22.88 4.13 -28.54
N LEU A 484 21.98 4.93 -29.12
CA LEU A 484 22.35 6.15 -29.86
C LEU A 484 22.89 7.23 -28.92
N LEU A 485 22.24 7.47 -27.79
CA LEU A 485 22.71 8.45 -26.80
C LEU A 485 24.10 8.07 -26.26
N LEU A 486 24.33 6.79 -26.02
CA LEU A 486 25.64 6.26 -25.64
C LEU A 486 26.67 6.51 -26.75
N ALA A 487 26.38 6.14 -28.00
CA ALA A 487 27.29 6.35 -29.14
C ALA A 487 27.58 7.84 -29.41
N ALA A 488 26.62 8.72 -29.14
CA ALA A 488 26.77 10.17 -29.24
C ALA A 488 27.67 10.77 -28.14
N GLY A 489 27.98 10.02 -27.09
CA GLY A 489 28.77 10.50 -25.96
C GLY A 489 27.98 11.37 -24.98
N ALA A 490 26.71 11.03 -24.73
CA ALA A 490 25.92 11.63 -23.65
C ALA A 490 26.55 11.35 -22.28
N LEU A 491 26.36 12.26 -21.31
CA LEU A 491 26.86 12.10 -19.93
C LEU A 491 25.99 11.17 -19.09
N GLY A 492 24.69 11.11 -19.39
CA GLY A 492 23.69 10.33 -18.66
C GLY A 492 22.28 10.69 -19.12
N THR A 493 21.30 9.89 -18.72
CA THR A 493 19.88 10.21 -18.95
C THR A 493 19.16 10.53 -17.64
N ILE A 494 18.23 11.46 -17.72
CA ILE A 494 17.39 11.89 -16.60
C ILE A 494 15.94 11.62 -16.97
N GLN A 495 15.22 10.90 -16.11
CA GLN A 495 13.79 10.62 -16.22
C GLN A 495 13.04 11.24 -15.04
N SER A 496 11.78 11.62 -15.25
CA SER A 496 10.89 12.05 -14.17
C SER A 496 10.61 10.89 -13.22
N GLY A 497 10.77 11.08 -11.92
CA GLY A 497 10.42 10.11 -10.89
C GLY A 497 9.36 10.67 -9.94
N GLU A 498 8.30 9.91 -9.72
CA GLU A 498 7.27 10.25 -8.73
C GLU A 498 7.83 10.20 -7.31
N GLU A 499 7.29 11.03 -6.42
CA GLU A 499 7.71 11.07 -5.02
C GLU A 499 6.80 10.21 -4.15
N PRO A 500 7.34 9.30 -3.33
CA PRO A 500 8.76 9.06 -3.07
C PRO A 500 9.49 8.33 -4.20
N LEU A 501 10.74 8.77 -4.47
CA LEU A 501 11.55 8.21 -5.56
C LEU A 501 11.76 6.70 -5.39
N TYR A 502 11.25 5.97 -6.36
CA TYR A 502 11.41 4.53 -6.51
C TYR A 502 12.77 4.19 -7.12
N ALA A 503 13.40 3.13 -6.62
CA ALA A 503 14.76 2.73 -6.98
C ALA A 503 14.88 1.20 -7.01
N ALA A 504 14.33 0.58 -8.06
CA ALA A 504 14.46 -0.86 -8.27
C ALA A 504 15.75 -1.20 -9.02
N SER A 505 15.78 -2.29 -9.79
CA SER A 505 16.99 -2.80 -10.44
C SER A 505 16.86 -2.88 -11.97
N GLY A 506 17.97 -3.30 -12.58
CA GLY A 506 18.08 -3.73 -13.97
C GLY A 506 19.43 -4.43 -14.10
N ALA A 507 19.53 -5.68 -13.65
CA ALA A 507 20.82 -6.34 -13.49
C ALA A 507 21.46 -6.69 -14.84
N PRO A 508 22.76 -6.42 -15.05
CA PRO A 508 23.51 -6.88 -16.22
C PRO A 508 23.68 -8.39 -16.23
N THR A 509 23.81 -8.98 -17.43
CA THR A 509 24.00 -10.43 -17.60
C THR A 509 25.46 -10.85 -17.61
N SER A 510 26.39 -9.93 -17.89
CA SER A 510 27.84 -10.17 -17.85
C SER A 510 28.62 -8.87 -17.58
N TRP A 511 29.93 -9.01 -17.38
CA TRP A 511 30.83 -7.87 -17.23
C TRP A 511 30.86 -6.97 -18.48
N GLU A 512 30.77 -7.58 -19.67
CA GLU A 512 30.76 -6.89 -20.96
C GLU A 512 29.46 -6.13 -21.20
N SER A 513 28.37 -6.53 -20.54
CA SER A 513 27.06 -5.87 -20.64
C SER A 513 26.83 -4.78 -19.58
N LEU A 514 27.88 -4.34 -18.87
CA LEU A 514 27.76 -3.29 -17.87
C LEU A 514 27.21 -1.99 -18.49
N PRO A 515 26.24 -1.32 -17.85
CA PRO A 515 25.83 0.00 -18.30
C PRO A 515 26.99 0.98 -18.17
N SER A 516 27.14 1.82 -19.19
CA SER A 516 28.15 2.89 -19.24
C SER A 516 27.54 4.29 -19.21
N LEU A 517 26.21 4.38 -19.29
CA LEU A 517 25.45 5.62 -19.27
C LEU A 517 24.60 5.67 -18.00
N PRO A 518 24.83 6.62 -17.07
CA PRO A 518 24.03 6.78 -15.86
C PRO A 518 22.54 6.93 -16.17
N ASP A 519 21.72 6.24 -15.38
CA ASP A 519 20.26 6.32 -15.36
C ASP A 519 19.82 7.01 -14.07
N ILE A 520 19.27 8.20 -14.21
CA ILE A 520 18.94 9.09 -13.09
C ILE A 520 17.44 9.31 -13.06
N LYS A 521 16.81 9.02 -11.92
CA LYS A 521 15.43 9.38 -11.65
C LYS A 521 15.43 10.68 -10.86
N LEU A 522 14.85 11.73 -11.40
CA LEU A 522 14.79 13.07 -10.80
C LEU A 522 13.37 13.35 -10.33
N ALA A 523 13.21 13.91 -9.13
CA ALA A 523 11.91 14.27 -8.57
C ALA A 523 11.05 15.06 -9.59
N ALA A 524 9.81 14.62 -9.80
CA ALA A 524 8.93 15.10 -10.86
C ALA A 524 8.79 16.64 -10.91
N PRO A 525 8.64 17.37 -9.78
CA PRO A 525 8.60 18.84 -9.82
C PRO A 525 9.90 19.47 -10.35
N GLN A 526 11.07 18.91 -10.00
CA GLN A 526 12.36 19.41 -10.45
C GLN A 526 12.63 19.04 -11.92
N TYR A 527 12.20 17.84 -12.34
CA TYR A 527 12.23 17.44 -13.74
C TYR A 527 11.36 18.37 -14.61
N ALA A 528 10.14 18.69 -14.16
CA ALA A 528 9.23 19.58 -14.86
C ALA A 528 9.79 21.00 -15.00
N ASP A 529 10.37 21.57 -13.93
CA ASP A 529 11.05 22.88 -13.98
C ASP A 529 12.20 22.88 -14.99
N ILE A 530 13.13 21.93 -14.91
CA ILE A 530 14.27 21.86 -15.85
C ILE A 530 13.78 21.69 -17.29
N ARG A 531 12.79 20.82 -17.51
CA ARG A 531 12.22 20.61 -18.86
C ARG A 531 11.60 21.89 -19.41
N GLN A 532 10.87 22.65 -18.58
CA GLN A 532 10.26 23.93 -18.99
C GLN A 532 11.33 24.97 -19.35
N ARG A 533 12.38 25.09 -18.56
CA ARG A 533 13.52 26.00 -18.83
C ARG A 533 14.18 25.69 -20.17
N LEU A 534 14.51 24.42 -20.39
CA LEU A 534 15.09 23.97 -21.65
C LEU A 534 14.15 24.21 -22.84
N ALA A 535 12.84 24.00 -22.69
CA ALA A 535 11.85 24.29 -23.72
C ALA A 535 11.75 25.79 -24.06
N SER A 536 12.00 26.67 -23.09
CA SER A 536 12.10 28.13 -23.32
C SER A 536 13.46 28.60 -23.86
N GLY A 537 14.40 27.69 -24.11
CA GLY A 537 15.75 28.02 -24.57
C GLY A 537 16.69 28.54 -23.48
N GLU A 538 16.30 28.43 -22.21
CA GLU A 538 17.16 28.78 -21.08
C GLU A 538 18.22 27.68 -20.85
N PRO A 539 19.52 28.01 -20.83
CA PRO A 539 20.56 27.02 -20.62
C PRO A 539 20.58 26.54 -19.16
N VAL A 540 20.49 25.22 -18.96
CA VAL A 540 20.57 24.60 -17.64
C VAL A 540 21.88 23.82 -17.52
N THR A 541 22.63 24.04 -16.44
CA THR A 541 23.86 23.29 -16.12
C THR A 541 23.60 22.40 -14.90
N LEU A 542 23.87 21.11 -15.04
CA LEU A 542 23.67 20.10 -14.00
C LEU A 542 25.00 19.47 -13.60
N GLU A 543 25.07 19.08 -12.33
CA GLU A 543 26.18 18.41 -11.67
C GLU A 543 25.68 17.10 -11.07
N PHE A 544 26.37 15.99 -11.35
CA PHE A 544 26.11 14.68 -10.76
C PHE A 544 27.42 14.04 -10.28
N ASP A 545 27.34 13.36 -9.14
CA ASP A 545 28.39 12.49 -8.60
C ASP A 545 27.71 11.20 -8.11
N ILE A 546 27.89 10.09 -8.83
CA ILE A 546 27.28 8.77 -8.57
C ILE A 546 28.42 7.76 -8.47
N ARG A 547 28.65 7.20 -7.28
CA ARG A 547 29.88 6.43 -7.00
C ARG A 547 29.66 4.91 -6.88
N ASN A 548 28.82 4.35 -7.75
CA ASN A 548 28.57 2.90 -7.78
C ASN A 548 29.84 2.11 -8.09
N TRP A 549 29.99 0.94 -7.46
CA TRP A 549 31.16 0.07 -7.63
C TRP A 549 30.73 -1.32 -8.09
N PHE A 550 31.27 -1.75 -9.23
CA PHE A 550 31.13 -3.11 -9.77
C PHE A 550 32.43 -3.90 -9.57
N TYR A 551 32.31 -5.20 -9.33
CA TYR A 551 33.46 -6.11 -9.30
C TYR A 551 33.18 -7.41 -10.07
N PRO A 552 34.21 -8.02 -10.69
CA PRO A 552 34.01 -9.22 -11.51
C PRO A 552 33.39 -10.37 -10.70
N GLY A 553 32.43 -11.05 -11.30
CA GLY A 553 31.83 -12.27 -10.74
C GLY A 553 32.42 -13.55 -11.32
N PRO A 554 31.73 -14.69 -11.14
CA PRO A 554 30.43 -14.82 -10.48
C PRO A 554 30.49 -14.57 -8.97
N VAL A 555 29.38 -14.09 -8.39
CA VAL A 555 29.23 -13.82 -6.96
C VAL A 555 28.08 -14.65 -6.39
N ALA A 556 28.37 -15.58 -5.50
CA ALA A 556 27.36 -16.43 -4.88
C ALA A 556 26.49 -15.67 -3.87
N TYR A 557 25.19 -15.94 -3.89
CA TYR A 557 24.24 -15.53 -2.85
C TYR A 557 23.64 -16.78 -2.17
N HIS A 558 23.22 -16.63 -0.92
CA HIS A 558 22.95 -17.77 -0.04
C HIS A 558 21.66 -17.59 0.76
N ASN A 559 20.88 -18.65 0.86
CA ASN A 559 19.89 -18.72 1.93
C ASN A 559 20.61 -18.93 3.26
N VAL A 560 20.13 -18.30 4.33
CA VAL A 560 20.55 -18.64 5.70
C VAL A 560 19.55 -19.63 6.24
N VAL A 561 19.95 -20.89 6.42
CA VAL A 561 19.08 -21.96 6.90
C VAL A 561 19.45 -22.28 8.34
N ALA A 562 18.46 -22.27 9.24
CA ALA A 562 18.67 -22.56 10.64
C ALA A 562 17.59 -23.47 11.23
N ARG A 563 18.00 -24.45 12.04
CA ARG A 563 17.15 -25.53 12.52
C ARG A 563 17.24 -25.68 14.04
N ILE A 564 16.08 -25.68 14.68
CA ILE A 564 15.87 -26.26 16.02
C ILE A 564 15.30 -27.65 15.79
N ALA A 565 16.07 -28.69 16.11
CA ALA A 565 15.71 -30.08 15.86
C ALA A 565 14.47 -30.49 16.67
N GLY A 566 13.55 -31.20 16.01
CA GLY A 566 12.44 -31.88 16.67
C GLY A 566 12.91 -33.07 17.51
N THR A 567 12.00 -33.59 18.33
CA THR A 567 12.27 -34.72 19.24
C THR A 567 11.69 -36.02 18.70
N ASP A 568 10.37 -36.18 18.73
CA ASP A 568 9.69 -37.42 18.33
C ASP A 568 9.11 -37.38 16.90
N LYS A 569 9.11 -36.20 16.26
CA LYS A 569 8.74 -36.00 14.85
C LYS A 569 9.77 -35.11 14.11
N PRO A 570 11.09 -35.38 14.20
CA PRO A 570 12.13 -34.48 13.71
C PRO A 570 12.07 -34.21 12.21
N GLU A 571 11.47 -35.10 11.43
CA GLU A 571 11.27 -35.00 9.98
C GLU A 571 10.17 -34.02 9.57
N GLU A 572 9.16 -33.81 10.42
CA GLU A 572 8.09 -32.83 10.18
C GLU A 572 8.61 -31.41 10.49
N ILE A 573 8.30 -30.43 9.63
CA ILE A 573 8.92 -29.09 9.68
C ILE A 573 7.85 -28.00 9.78
N VAL A 574 7.99 -27.12 10.76
CA VAL A 574 7.39 -25.78 10.74
C VAL A 574 8.42 -24.82 10.16
N LEU A 575 8.17 -24.29 8.96
CA LEU A 575 9.10 -23.43 8.23
C LEU A 575 8.76 -21.95 8.49
N LEU A 576 9.75 -21.17 8.90
CA LEU A 576 9.69 -19.72 9.06
C LEU A 576 10.47 -19.07 7.92
N GLY A 577 9.85 -18.19 7.14
CA GLY A 577 10.48 -17.51 6.01
C GLY A 577 10.43 -15.99 6.10
N ALA A 578 11.47 -15.34 5.61
CA ALA A 578 11.53 -13.92 5.26
C ALA A 578 12.72 -13.74 4.31
N HIS A 579 12.67 -12.79 3.36
CA HIS A 579 13.84 -12.54 2.50
C HIS A 579 14.81 -11.54 3.13
N LEU A 580 16.10 -11.84 2.95
CA LEU A 580 17.22 -11.09 3.53
C LEU A 580 17.70 -9.97 2.61
N ASP A 581 17.58 -10.16 1.30
CA ASP A 581 17.89 -9.12 0.34
C ASP A 581 16.85 -8.00 0.39
N SER A 582 17.23 -6.88 -0.19
CA SER A 582 16.35 -5.73 -0.41
C SER A 582 16.86 -4.97 -1.62
N TYR A 583 16.01 -4.09 -2.17
CA TYR A 583 16.52 -2.97 -2.95
C TYR A 583 17.47 -2.07 -2.14
N ASP A 584 18.25 -1.29 -2.87
CA ASP A 584 19.46 -0.60 -2.40
C ASP A 584 19.37 0.93 -2.42
N GLY A 585 18.23 1.48 -2.85
CA GLY A 585 18.01 2.93 -2.79
C GLY A 585 17.69 3.46 -1.39
N GLY A 586 17.15 2.62 -0.53
CA GLY A 586 17.00 2.85 0.91
C GLY A 586 17.91 1.92 1.72
N THR A 587 17.42 1.42 2.85
CA THR A 587 18.09 0.45 3.72
C THR A 587 17.31 -0.86 3.89
N GLY A 588 16.23 -1.06 3.13
CA GLY A 588 15.43 -2.29 3.16
C GLY A 588 14.89 -2.61 4.55
N ALA A 589 14.38 -1.61 5.27
CA ALA A 589 14.01 -1.74 6.68
C ALA A 589 12.61 -2.36 6.83
N ALA A 590 11.62 -1.83 6.12
CA ALA A 590 10.32 -2.44 6.00
C ALA A 590 10.37 -3.65 5.07
N ASP A 591 11.16 -3.58 3.99
CA ASP A 591 11.24 -4.59 2.94
C ASP A 591 12.69 -5.13 2.76
N ASN A 592 13.07 -6.23 3.38
CA ASN A 592 12.31 -6.97 4.41
C ASN A 592 13.15 -7.20 5.68
N GLY A 593 13.89 -6.15 6.08
CA GLY A 593 14.62 -6.14 7.35
C GLY A 593 13.71 -6.45 8.54
N ALA A 594 12.50 -5.88 8.58
CA ALA A 594 11.52 -6.06 9.65
C ALA A 594 11.05 -7.51 9.78
N GLY A 595 10.81 -8.19 8.65
CA GLY A 595 10.46 -9.60 8.65
C GLY A 595 11.59 -10.49 9.13
N VAL A 596 12.80 -10.29 8.61
CA VAL A 596 13.99 -11.03 9.06
C VAL A 596 14.29 -10.78 10.52
N ALA A 597 14.24 -9.54 10.98
CA ALA A 597 14.45 -9.18 12.38
C ALA A 597 13.45 -9.88 13.30
N SER A 598 12.17 -9.91 12.91
CA SER A 598 11.11 -10.59 13.66
C SER A 598 11.32 -12.11 13.70
N MET A 599 11.71 -12.74 12.58
CA MET A 599 12.01 -14.18 12.52
C MET A 599 13.27 -14.54 13.32
N LEU A 600 14.32 -13.73 13.21
CA LEU A 600 15.57 -13.90 13.93
C LEU A 600 15.34 -13.78 15.45
N GLU A 601 14.54 -12.80 15.87
CA GLU A 601 14.15 -12.68 17.28
C GLU A 601 13.31 -13.87 17.74
N ALA A 602 12.35 -14.34 16.94
CA ALA A 602 11.58 -15.54 17.29
C ALA A 602 12.49 -16.76 17.51
N MET A 603 13.50 -16.97 16.65
CA MET A 603 14.48 -18.04 16.82
C MET A 603 15.32 -17.87 18.09
N ARG A 604 15.73 -16.64 18.43
CA ARG A 604 16.42 -16.35 19.70
C ARG A 604 15.55 -16.71 20.91
N LEU A 605 14.28 -16.32 20.88
CA LEU A 605 13.34 -16.58 21.98
C LEU A 605 13.15 -18.09 22.17
N LEU A 606 12.95 -18.84 21.09
CA LEU A 606 12.83 -20.31 21.13
C LEU A 606 14.10 -20.96 21.70
N ALA A 607 15.27 -20.55 21.22
CA ALA A 607 16.55 -21.10 21.67
C ALA A 607 16.83 -20.79 23.15
N ARG A 608 16.66 -19.53 23.57
CA ARG A 608 16.87 -19.11 24.97
C ARG A 608 15.82 -19.65 25.94
N ALA A 609 14.62 -19.93 25.47
CA ALA A 609 13.61 -20.66 26.24
C ALA A 609 13.91 -22.18 26.34
N ASN A 610 15.00 -22.65 25.71
CA ASN A 610 15.38 -24.06 25.64
C ASN A 610 14.24 -24.93 25.06
N ALA A 611 13.55 -24.41 24.04
CA ALA A 611 12.43 -25.09 23.41
C ALA A 611 12.88 -26.44 22.82
N ARG A 612 12.13 -27.50 23.16
CA ARG A 612 12.31 -28.86 22.61
C ARG A 612 11.05 -29.27 21.86
N PRO A 613 10.85 -28.77 20.63
CA PRO A 613 9.62 -29.05 19.91
C PRO A 613 9.56 -30.52 19.47
N ARG A 614 8.35 -31.03 19.25
CA ARG A 614 8.13 -32.37 18.65
C ARG A 614 8.60 -32.40 17.20
N ARG A 615 8.13 -31.43 16.41
CA ARG A 615 8.54 -31.17 15.03
C ARG A 615 9.73 -30.23 14.97
N SER A 616 10.54 -30.34 13.92
CA SER A 616 11.61 -29.36 13.70
C SER A 616 11.03 -27.98 13.39
N ILE A 617 11.66 -26.92 13.92
CA ILE A 617 11.41 -25.54 13.50
C ILE A 617 12.59 -25.10 12.67
N VAL A 618 12.35 -24.74 11.41
CA VAL A 618 13.39 -24.29 10.47
C VAL A 618 13.11 -22.84 10.10
N MET A 619 14.08 -21.96 10.25
CA MET A 619 14.06 -20.61 9.70
C MET A 619 14.89 -20.58 8.42
N VAL A 620 14.39 -19.93 7.38
CA VAL A 620 15.14 -19.60 6.18
C VAL A 620 15.06 -18.10 5.93
N ALA A 621 16.21 -17.43 5.97
CA ALA A 621 16.33 -16.07 5.44
C ALA A 621 16.69 -16.18 3.95
N PHE A 622 15.70 -15.99 3.07
CA PHE A 622 15.85 -16.22 1.64
C PHE A 622 16.72 -15.15 0.96
N GLY A 623 17.49 -15.53 -0.05
CA GLY A 623 18.21 -14.60 -0.90
C GLY A 623 17.51 -14.30 -2.21
N ALA A 624 17.75 -13.11 -2.77
CA ALA A 624 17.32 -12.76 -4.12
C ALA A 624 15.80 -12.93 -4.35
N GLU A 625 14.98 -12.56 -3.36
CA GLU A 625 13.53 -12.46 -3.51
C GLU A 625 13.17 -11.35 -4.50
N GLU A 626 13.84 -10.20 -4.35
CA GLU A 626 13.65 -8.99 -5.16
C GLU A 626 13.96 -9.22 -6.65
N LEU A 627 14.72 -10.27 -6.93
CA LEU A 627 15.09 -10.74 -8.27
C LEU A 627 14.22 -11.90 -8.76
N GLY A 628 13.05 -12.10 -8.14
CA GLY A 628 12.05 -13.10 -8.52
C GLY A 628 12.08 -14.38 -7.68
N ARG A 629 12.15 -14.28 -6.34
CA ARG A 629 12.04 -15.42 -5.39
C ARG A 629 13.09 -16.51 -5.61
N LYS A 630 14.28 -16.13 -6.08
CA LYS A 630 15.32 -17.08 -6.50
C LYS A 630 15.80 -17.95 -5.35
N GLY A 631 15.91 -17.39 -4.15
CA GLY A 631 16.28 -18.11 -2.93
C GLY A 631 15.27 -19.19 -2.55
N ALA A 632 13.98 -18.86 -2.50
CA ALA A 632 12.93 -19.84 -2.21
C ALA A 632 12.82 -20.91 -3.30
N LEU A 633 12.97 -20.55 -4.58
CA LEU A 633 13.02 -21.50 -5.69
C LEU A 633 14.20 -22.47 -5.55
N ALA A 634 15.39 -21.96 -5.21
CA ALA A 634 16.57 -22.78 -4.98
C ALA A 634 16.37 -23.72 -3.78
N PHE A 635 15.88 -23.20 -2.66
CA PHE A 635 15.60 -24.00 -1.46
C PHE A 635 14.59 -25.11 -1.76
N ALA A 636 13.46 -24.78 -2.41
CA ALA A 636 12.45 -25.78 -2.74
C ALA A 636 12.97 -26.88 -3.67
N LYS A 637 13.89 -26.54 -4.58
CA LYS A 637 14.56 -27.50 -5.45
C LYS A 637 15.54 -28.39 -4.67
N GLN A 638 16.38 -27.81 -3.82
CA GLN A 638 17.37 -28.54 -3.02
C GLN A 638 16.71 -29.46 -1.98
N HIS A 639 15.59 -28.99 -1.41
CA HIS A 639 14.80 -29.69 -0.39
C HIS A 639 13.52 -30.34 -0.96
N ALA A 640 13.48 -30.68 -2.24
CA ALA A 640 12.29 -31.25 -2.89
C ALA A 640 11.71 -32.47 -2.16
N GLY A 641 12.58 -33.31 -1.57
CA GLY A 641 12.19 -34.48 -0.78
C GLY A 641 11.57 -34.15 0.59
N GLU A 642 11.84 -32.96 1.13
CA GLU A 642 11.34 -32.48 2.42
C GLU A 642 10.07 -31.63 2.29
N LEU A 643 9.72 -31.14 1.09
CA LEU A 643 8.54 -30.28 0.89
C LEU A 643 7.25 -30.93 1.41
N LYS A 644 7.11 -32.25 1.26
CA LYS A 644 5.96 -33.02 1.79
C LYS A 644 5.93 -33.13 3.33
N ASN A 645 7.04 -32.84 3.99
CA ASN A 645 7.17 -32.87 5.45
C ASN A 645 7.00 -31.48 6.09
N ILE A 646 6.99 -30.39 5.30
CA ILE A 646 6.74 -29.03 5.82
C ILE A 646 5.25 -28.89 6.18
N VAL A 647 4.89 -29.07 7.45
CA VAL A 647 3.48 -29.05 7.88
C VAL A 647 2.84 -27.68 7.72
N MET A 648 3.65 -26.62 7.81
CA MET A 648 3.23 -25.23 7.65
C MET A 648 4.43 -24.35 7.33
N MET A 649 4.26 -23.39 6.43
CA MET A 649 5.22 -22.32 6.19
C MET A 649 4.60 -20.97 6.56
N LEU A 650 5.28 -20.25 7.45
CA LEU A 650 4.92 -18.93 7.96
C LEU A 650 5.89 -17.92 7.35
N ASN A 651 5.45 -17.14 6.38
CA ASN A 651 6.26 -16.08 5.78
C ASN A 651 6.00 -14.74 6.46
N ARG A 652 7.08 -14.00 6.73
CA ARG A 652 6.99 -12.61 7.19
C ARG A 652 7.60 -11.69 6.15
N ASP A 653 6.73 -11.17 5.32
CA ASP A 653 7.01 -10.15 4.32
C ASP A 653 5.80 -9.22 4.22
N GLY A 654 6.06 -7.92 4.12
CA GLY A 654 5.08 -6.83 4.16
C GLY A 654 4.97 -6.11 5.50
N ARG A 655 4.06 -5.13 5.55
CA ARG A 655 3.87 -4.12 6.63
C ARG A 655 4.43 -4.48 8.01
N PRO A 656 5.28 -3.66 8.64
CA PRO A 656 5.88 -3.90 9.97
C PRO A 656 4.90 -3.70 11.15
N GLY A 657 3.60 -3.94 10.96
CA GLY A 657 2.59 -3.87 12.01
C GLY A 657 2.68 -5.04 13.02
N ALA A 658 1.73 -5.07 13.96
CA ALA A 658 1.61 -6.15 14.94
C ALA A 658 0.82 -7.32 14.35
N ILE A 659 1.29 -8.54 14.52
CA ILE A 659 0.56 -9.74 14.05
C ILE A 659 -0.75 -9.89 14.85
N SER A 660 -1.91 -9.75 14.21
CA SER A 660 -3.22 -9.79 14.88
C SER A 660 -3.93 -11.13 14.81
N GLY A 661 -3.38 -12.11 14.09
CA GLY A 661 -4.01 -13.41 13.89
C GLY A 661 -3.73 -13.99 12.52
N MET A 662 -4.50 -15.00 12.13
CA MET A 662 -4.38 -15.70 10.85
C MET A 662 -5.76 -16.20 10.39
N THR A 663 -5.96 -16.31 9.08
CA THR A 663 -7.11 -17.04 8.52
C THR A 663 -6.74 -18.50 8.29
N ILE A 664 -7.45 -19.40 8.96
CA ILE A 664 -7.17 -20.84 9.01
C ILE A 664 -8.42 -21.68 8.68
N PRO A 665 -8.29 -22.93 8.23
CA PRO A 665 -9.40 -23.88 8.20
C PRO A 665 -9.88 -24.23 9.61
N THR A 666 -11.16 -24.61 9.71
CA THR A 666 -11.80 -25.08 10.95
C THR A 666 -11.05 -26.28 11.55
N ALA A 667 -10.48 -27.15 10.71
CA ALA A 667 -9.69 -28.29 11.14
C ALA A 667 -8.46 -27.92 12.00
N TRP A 668 -7.89 -26.72 11.82
CA TRP A 668 -6.72 -26.27 12.57
C TRP A 668 -7.09 -25.50 13.85
N GLN A 669 -8.38 -25.20 14.07
CA GLN A 669 -8.86 -24.41 15.21
C GLN A 669 -8.39 -24.94 16.58
N PRO A 670 -8.34 -26.26 16.85
CA PRO A 670 -7.82 -26.75 18.14
C PRO A 670 -6.38 -26.31 18.43
N VAL A 671 -5.51 -26.33 17.41
CA VAL A 671 -4.11 -25.90 17.52
C VAL A 671 -4.03 -24.40 17.76
N PHE A 672 -4.76 -23.62 16.96
CA PHE A 672 -4.68 -22.16 17.02
C PHE A 672 -5.42 -21.55 18.22
N ARG A 673 -6.39 -22.23 18.83
CA ARG A 673 -6.91 -21.82 20.15
C ARG A 673 -5.83 -21.84 21.23
N ARG A 674 -4.87 -22.77 21.17
CA ARG A 674 -3.71 -22.77 22.08
C ARG A 674 -2.76 -21.61 21.78
N VAL A 675 -2.61 -21.22 20.52
CA VAL A 675 -1.85 -20.01 20.13
C VAL A 675 -2.50 -18.76 20.69
N GLU A 676 -3.83 -18.61 20.53
CA GLU A 676 -4.60 -17.51 21.10
C GLU A 676 -4.45 -17.45 22.63
N GLN A 677 -4.55 -18.58 23.31
CA GLN A 677 -4.36 -18.67 24.76
C GLN A 677 -2.94 -18.30 25.20
N ALA A 678 -1.92 -18.71 24.45
CA ALA A 678 -0.52 -18.39 24.76
C ALA A 678 -0.21 -16.89 24.57
N LEU A 679 -0.90 -16.24 23.63
CA LEU A 679 -0.77 -14.81 23.35
C LEU A 679 -1.73 -13.93 24.17
N ASP A 680 -2.66 -14.54 24.91
CA ASP A 680 -3.63 -13.84 25.74
C ASP A 680 -2.92 -13.04 26.84
N GLY A 681 -3.08 -11.71 26.81
CA GLY A 681 -2.53 -10.82 27.84
C GLY A 681 -1.03 -10.52 27.71
N VAL A 682 -0.34 -11.07 26.70
CA VAL A 682 1.07 -10.78 26.43
C VAL A 682 1.32 -9.30 26.20
N HIS A 683 0.40 -8.63 25.49
CA HIS A 683 0.42 -7.20 25.32
C HIS A 683 -0.96 -6.67 25.72
N PRO A 684 -1.05 -5.55 26.46
CA PRO A 684 -2.35 -5.00 26.83
C PRO A 684 -3.11 -4.55 25.58
N VAL A 685 -2.37 -4.08 24.57
CA VAL A 685 -2.88 -3.58 23.29
C VAL A 685 -3.10 -4.65 22.21
N PHE A 686 -2.03 -5.37 21.84
CA PHE A 686 -2.06 -6.28 20.71
C PHE A 686 -2.67 -7.61 21.14
N GLY A 687 -3.70 -8.03 20.41
CA GLY A 687 -4.33 -9.34 20.57
C GLY A 687 -4.08 -10.20 19.35
N TYR A 688 -4.21 -11.51 19.54
CA TYR A 688 -4.13 -12.49 18.49
C TYR A 688 -5.47 -13.24 18.41
N ALA A 689 -6.12 -13.21 17.25
CA ALA A 689 -7.38 -13.88 17.01
C ALA A 689 -7.43 -14.48 15.62
N THR A 690 -7.70 -15.77 15.54
CA THR A 690 -7.86 -16.47 14.28
C THR A 690 -9.25 -16.28 13.69
N THR A 691 -9.32 -16.32 12.36
CA THR A 691 -10.57 -16.33 11.61
C THR A 691 -10.68 -17.65 10.85
N LEU A 692 -11.89 -18.21 10.78
CA LEU A 692 -12.11 -19.48 10.11
C LEU A 692 -12.51 -19.28 8.65
N ASN A 693 -11.91 -20.06 7.75
CA ASN A 693 -12.29 -20.14 6.35
C ASN A 693 -11.96 -21.53 5.79
N ASP A 694 -12.99 -22.31 5.46
CA ASP A 694 -12.88 -23.64 4.88
C ASP A 694 -12.90 -23.64 3.34
N THR A 695 -12.94 -22.46 2.71
CA THR A 695 -12.89 -22.35 1.25
C THR A 695 -11.47 -22.67 0.76
N PRO A 696 -11.27 -23.73 -0.07
CA PRO A 696 -9.94 -24.08 -0.55
C PRO A 696 -9.34 -22.96 -1.41
N ARG A 697 -8.06 -22.66 -1.14
CA ARG A 697 -7.29 -21.62 -1.83
C ARG A 697 -6.83 -22.10 -3.20
N ASP A 698 -6.65 -21.17 -4.12
CA ASP A 698 -6.07 -21.45 -5.44
C ASP A 698 -4.56 -21.20 -5.38
N ALA A 699 -3.77 -22.28 -5.33
CA ALA A 699 -2.32 -22.20 -5.29
C ALA A 699 -1.73 -21.59 -6.58
N GLY A 700 -2.36 -21.79 -7.74
CA GLY A 700 -1.89 -21.25 -9.01
C GLY A 700 -1.93 -19.72 -9.07
N LYS A 701 -2.78 -19.08 -8.25
CA LYS A 701 -2.78 -17.62 -8.09
C LYS A 701 -1.60 -17.08 -7.29
N ALA A 702 -0.91 -17.91 -6.51
CA ALA A 702 0.20 -17.47 -5.67
C ALA A 702 1.42 -17.03 -6.50
N MET A 703 1.63 -17.60 -7.70
CA MET A 703 2.77 -17.28 -8.55
C MET A 703 2.52 -16.18 -9.58
N ARG A 704 1.30 -15.61 -9.64
CA ARG A 704 0.98 -14.52 -10.59
C ARG A 704 1.88 -13.30 -10.35
N ALA A 705 2.20 -12.57 -11.42
CA ALA A 705 2.97 -11.32 -11.32
C ALA A 705 2.28 -10.34 -10.33
N GLY A 706 3.07 -9.74 -9.43
CA GLY A 706 2.57 -8.85 -8.37
C GLY A 706 1.83 -9.55 -7.21
N SER A 707 1.92 -10.88 -7.10
CA SER A 707 1.27 -11.68 -6.05
C SER A 707 2.26 -12.60 -5.34
N GLY A 708 2.13 -12.66 -4.01
CA GLY A 708 2.92 -13.54 -3.14
C GLY A 708 4.36 -13.09 -2.96
N SER A 709 5.06 -13.75 -2.05
CA SER A 709 6.49 -13.60 -1.78
C SER A 709 7.12 -15.00 -1.89
N ASP A 710 8.14 -15.31 -1.10
CA ASP A 710 8.72 -16.65 -0.98
C ASP A 710 7.68 -17.74 -0.68
N ASP A 711 6.59 -17.42 0.05
CA ASP A 711 5.48 -18.33 0.34
C ASP A 711 4.80 -18.91 -0.90
N ALA A 712 4.84 -18.18 -2.02
CA ALA A 712 4.23 -18.61 -3.27
C ALA A 712 4.87 -19.90 -3.81
N VAL A 713 6.19 -20.03 -3.67
CA VAL A 713 6.95 -21.22 -4.12
C VAL A 713 6.48 -22.46 -3.35
N PHE A 714 6.23 -22.33 -2.05
CA PHE A 714 5.74 -23.42 -1.20
C PHE A 714 4.26 -23.73 -1.47
N ALA A 715 3.44 -22.69 -1.69
CA ALA A 715 2.02 -22.84 -2.00
C ALA A 715 1.78 -23.70 -3.25
N VAL A 716 2.51 -23.45 -4.35
CA VAL A 716 2.37 -24.24 -5.59
C VAL A 716 2.89 -25.67 -5.45
N ASN A 717 3.72 -25.95 -4.44
CA ASN A 717 4.15 -27.29 -4.06
C ASN A 717 3.23 -27.95 -3.01
N GLY A 718 2.05 -27.36 -2.73
CA GLY A 718 1.06 -27.92 -1.82
C GLY A 718 1.43 -27.83 -0.33
N VAL A 719 2.41 -26.99 0.02
CA VAL A 719 2.75 -26.69 1.42
C VAL A 719 1.79 -25.62 1.93
N PRO A 720 1.12 -25.81 3.08
CA PRO A 720 0.20 -24.79 3.59
C PRO A 720 0.91 -23.50 3.99
N THR A 721 0.55 -22.38 3.36
CA THR A 721 1.07 -21.04 3.64
C THR A 721 -0.01 -20.08 4.18
N PRO A 722 -0.43 -20.21 5.45
CA PRO A 722 -1.36 -19.24 6.03
C PRO A 722 -0.65 -17.90 6.27
N ARG A 723 -1.37 -16.80 6.05
CA ARG A 723 -0.83 -15.44 6.14
C ARG A 723 -1.16 -14.82 7.49
N PHE A 724 -0.20 -14.09 8.06
CA PHE A 724 -0.44 -13.25 9.22
C PHE A 724 -1.36 -12.07 8.86
N GLY A 725 -2.38 -11.87 9.67
CA GLY A 725 -3.11 -10.61 9.74
C GLY A 725 -2.23 -9.57 10.43
N MET A 726 -2.23 -8.35 9.92
CA MET A 726 -1.41 -7.24 10.44
C MET A 726 -2.29 -6.14 11.00
N LEU A 727 -1.95 -5.62 12.17
CA LEU A 727 -2.52 -4.43 12.78
C LEU A 727 -1.53 -3.26 12.66
N GLY A 728 -2.01 -2.11 12.24
CA GLY A 728 -1.21 -0.88 12.10
C GLY A 728 -1.60 -0.10 10.86
N ASP A 729 -1.25 1.18 10.85
CA ASP A 729 -1.52 2.16 9.81
C ASP A 729 -0.30 2.43 8.90
N PHE A 730 0.74 1.58 8.99
CA PHE A 730 1.97 1.74 8.22
C PHE A 730 1.68 1.86 6.71
N ASP A 731 2.05 3.00 6.12
CA ASP A 731 1.87 3.29 4.70
C ASP A 731 2.95 2.60 3.85
N TYR A 732 2.69 1.34 3.50
CA TYR A 732 3.63 0.51 2.75
C TYR A 732 3.92 1.06 1.35
N ALA A 733 2.91 1.62 0.67
CA ALA A 733 3.04 2.11 -0.69
C ALA A 733 4.02 3.29 -0.80
N ARG A 734 4.17 4.05 0.29
CA ARG A 734 5.11 5.17 0.39
C ARG A 734 6.55 4.74 0.66
N VAL A 735 6.81 3.51 1.11
CA VAL A 735 8.18 3.07 1.44
C VAL A 735 8.70 2.01 0.48
N HIS A 736 7.85 1.08 0.06
CA HIS A 736 8.21 -0.11 -0.70
C HIS A 736 9.03 0.25 -1.95
N HIS A 737 10.24 -0.29 -2.04
CA HIS A 737 11.21 -0.08 -3.12
C HIS A 737 11.59 1.39 -3.38
N THR A 738 11.37 2.28 -2.42
CA THR A 738 11.73 3.69 -2.53
C THR A 738 12.93 4.03 -1.66
N VAL A 739 13.53 5.19 -1.90
CA VAL A 739 14.56 5.77 -1.03
C VAL A 739 14.08 6.05 0.40
N ARG A 740 12.77 5.89 0.69
CA ARG A 740 12.19 6.01 2.02
C ARG A 740 12.15 4.71 2.79
N ASP A 741 12.48 3.56 2.21
CA ASP A 741 12.54 2.34 2.99
C ASP A 741 13.73 2.38 3.96
N THR A 742 13.50 2.89 5.16
CA THR A 742 14.52 3.32 6.13
C THR A 742 14.10 2.93 7.55
N TYR A 743 15.08 2.72 8.42
CA TYR A 743 14.86 2.32 9.81
C TYR A 743 13.91 3.28 10.54
N GLU A 744 14.04 4.57 10.28
CA GLU A 744 13.25 5.64 10.89
C GLU A 744 11.75 5.51 10.59
N ASN A 745 11.38 4.98 9.42
CA ASN A 745 9.97 4.77 9.10
C ASN A 745 9.38 3.55 9.84
N VAL A 746 10.21 2.58 10.23
CA VAL A 746 9.78 1.41 11.02
C VAL A 746 9.82 1.67 12.52
N LEU A 747 10.68 2.58 12.99
CA LEU A 747 10.88 2.90 14.42
C LEU A 747 9.58 3.14 15.22
N PRO A 748 8.56 3.87 14.71
CA PRO A 748 7.28 4.04 15.41
C PRO A 748 6.54 2.72 15.68
N PHE A 749 6.85 1.66 14.92
CA PHE A 749 6.24 0.33 15.02
C PHE A 749 7.08 -0.64 15.85
N SER A 750 8.05 -0.15 16.62
CA SER A 750 8.93 -0.98 17.47
C SER A 750 8.18 -1.94 18.40
N ALA A 751 7.14 -1.47 19.11
CA ALA A 751 6.33 -2.33 19.98
C ALA A 751 5.57 -3.42 19.20
N ALA A 752 5.10 -3.08 18.00
CA ALA A 752 4.43 -4.01 17.10
C ALA A 752 5.39 -5.08 16.57
N GLN A 753 6.64 -4.72 16.25
CA GLN A 753 7.70 -5.65 15.90
C GLN A 753 8.04 -6.59 17.07
N GLN A 754 8.16 -6.05 18.29
CA GLN A 754 8.44 -6.83 19.49
C GLN A 754 7.35 -7.87 19.74
N TYR A 755 6.08 -7.46 19.69
CA TYR A 755 4.96 -8.38 19.82
C TYR A 755 4.92 -9.42 18.70
N SER A 756 5.20 -9.01 17.45
CA SER A 756 5.20 -9.92 16.30
C SER A 756 6.25 -11.03 16.45
N ALA A 757 7.44 -10.73 16.97
CA ALA A 757 8.45 -11.75 17.24
C ALA A 757 7.97 -12.79 18.27
N ILE A 758 7.28 -12.36 19.33
CA ILE A 758 6.66 -13.27 20.32
C ILE A 758 5.56 -14.10 19.66
N ALA A 759 4.70 -13.48 18.85
CA ALA A 759 3.62 -14.16 18.14
C ALA A 759 4.13 -15.21 17.16
N ILE A 760 5.21 -14.93 16.42
CA ILE A 760 5.87 -15.91 15.55
C ILE A 760 6.41 -17.07 16.38
N ALA A 761 7.18 -16.80 17.45
CA ALA A 761 7.76 -17.83 18.29
C ALA A 761 6.69 -18.76 18.91
N LEU A 762 5.63 -18.18 19.49
CA LEU A 762 4.54 -18.95 20.10
C LEU A 762 3.71 -19.72 19.07
N THR A 763 3.45 -19.14 17.90
CA THR A 763 2.76 -19.85 16.81
C THR A 763 3.60 -21.03 16.35
N ALA A 764 4.87 -20.82 16.04
CA ALA A 764 5.79 -21.87 15.60
C ALA A 764 5.91 -22.99 16.64
N TYR A 765 6.15 -22.66 17.90
CA TYR A 765 6.26 -23.62 19.00
C TYR A 765 4.97 -24.42 19.22
N THR A 766 3.81 -23.76 19.20
CA THR A 766 2.52 -24.43 19.43
C THR A 766 2.16 -25.36 18.28
N VAL A 767 2.37 -24.93 17.04
CA VAL A 767 2.17 -25.74 15.84
C VAL A 767 3.14 -26.93 15.84
N ALA A 768 4.41 -26.69 16.17
CA ALA A 768 5.42 -27.75 16.22
C ALA A 768 5.11 -28.82 17.28
N ASN A 769 4.46 -28.45 18.39
CA ASN A 769 4.08 -29.37 19.47
C ASN A 769 2.65 -29.92 19.41
N ALA A 770 1.86 -29.52 18.41
CA ALA A 770 0.48 -29.96 18.27
C ALA A 770 0.40 -31.51 18.17
N PRO A 771 -0.35 -32.21 19.04
CA PRO A 771 -0.60 -33.65 18.85
C PRO A 771 -1.49 -33.93 17.65
N GLU A 772 -2.28 -32.96 17.20
CA GLU A 772 -3.15 -33.05 16.04
C GLU A 772 -2.33 -33.10 14.74
N ASP A 773 -2.92 -33.73 13.73
CA ASP A 773 -2.42 -33.63 12.36
C ASP A 773 -2.87 -32.29 11.76
N ILE A 774 -1.92 -31.51 11.25
CA ILE A 774 -2.19 -30.25 10.57
C ILE A 774 -2.45 -30.61 9.10
N SER A 775 -3.64 -31.17 8.84
CA SER A 775 -3.97 -31.71 7.53
C SER A 775 -3.84 -30.64 6.45
N ARG A 776 -3.16 -31.01 5.37
CA ARG A 776 -3.07 -30.23 4.13
C ARG A 776 -4.34 -30.36 3.28
N GLN A 777 -5.15 -31.39 3.54
CA GLN A 777 -6.30 -31.73 2.73
C GLN A 777 -7.33 -30.60 2.75
N GLY A 778 -7.76 -30.15 1.57
CA GLY A 778 -8.73 -29.08 1.42
C GLY A 778 -8.18 -27.66 1.66
N TYR A 779 -6.88 -27.50 2.00
CA TYR A 779 -6.29 -26.16 2.15
C TYR A 779 -6.14 -25.46 0.79
N TYR A 780 -5.64 -26.19 -0.21
CA TYR A 780 -5.68 -25.76 -1.62
C TYR A 780 -6.69 -26.60 -2.40
N ARG A 781 -7.24 -26.03 -3.48
CA ARG A 781 -7.98 -26.77 -4.50
C ARG A 781 -7.06 -27.84 -5.09
N ALA A 782 -7.62 -28.99 -5.44
CA ALA A 782 -6.90 -29.95 -6.27
C ALA A 782 -6.42 -29.22 -7.52
N ALA A 783 -5.14 -29.36 -7.86
CA ALA A 783 -4.62 -28.83 -9.11
C ALA A 783 -5.45 -29.42 -10.25
N GLU A 784 -6.03 -28.58 -11.10
CA GLU A 784 -6.54 -29.07 -12.38
C GLU A 784 -5.36 -29.73 -13.11
N ALA A 785 -5.58 -30.92 -13.68
CA ALA A 785 -4.55 -31.57 -14.47
C ALA A 785 -4.13 -30.60 -15.58
N ALA A 786 -2.89 -30.10 -15.50
CA ALA A 786 -2.36 -29.16 -16.47
C ALA A 786 -2.51 -29.75 -17.88
N GLN A 787 -3.27 -29.06 -18.75
CA GLN A 787 -3.31 -29.33 -20.19
C GLN A 787 -2.13 -28.71 -20.89
#